data_AF-A0A089MD30-F1
#
_entry.id   AF-A0A089MD30-F1
#
_cell.length_a   1.000
_cell.length_b   1.000
_cell.length_c   1.000
_cell.angle_alpha   90.00
_cell.angle_beta   90.00
_cell.angle_gamma   90.00
#
_symmetry.space_group_name_H-M   'P 1'
#
loop_
_entity.id
_entity.type
_entity.pdbx_description
1 polymer ?
#
loop_
_entity_poly.entity_id
_entity_poly.type
_entity_poly.pdbx_seq_one_letter_code
_entity_poly.pdbx_strand_id
1 'polypeptide(L)'
;MPIHFLLIEPFTDITAHGVSLGEDGELFSYSALDLFYMLGFMEDFNELIEFIEYDRTEKAEIMIIGGKSNLFFTWKNAHYHIASGSIEYNSISVSYGSTDEYVYEYFTKELMNYPFNLQSKMFTNPYSWKVMEGEWGYSHVEHKGCLGFGGEVKKIGPSTFLFLAQNVEFFIEEDFSMNNHTALRTTNELNQRLFNRYGEILAGFPILNSKVLQVMFMPMHYAKKVDHSGFTMNRSKKYVYSDIYIDTDTIIIRYAVNQEDLMFAMMNAGDKSVESAYFLELLEPLREHNQSSFSELESVVIKDFSLKKEVGVFTIEQDYFYSDMAISVQSEAHNFVKARKEIARVCFSAGAEPGEYSGKSATRVIRRMQTSIVKVFEDQISQYSKKHLHNKVLNYYTTQLHGIIVNRKRYSSFNNLDPVVQEEFEQKTRNIREEFRRNLRTAQYLLESNLAIQHQDNNSECKKDEFENLLAFADWLVVLQDNADTCHFTDFDVLIQIDDEYKVDNIFSEIGVLQYEEILRRKYEQQDYPIKNDETDKEYLIQCASAFFIDTGIELGMLISLFEYLQLKVLDNPFVEEIYPNVFQAQPDKLISDFLTLFLELKHDDQKKAENALNFITLDCNKLKLLNGTIHDILPFWDREKRDNRFDVKPVVMQDGKCIFSPVVIKQLATYWKSGFLEWYIPFEINMENVKLVLTKWKKRYEDEMVQDIANAFLDKGFYPVFPELELASRFPQNEFPDNLGDYDVIAVDKSKKEIWLIESKVLQKVGSIYEDQMQQKSFFYQHKDDEKFQRRIDYIKNNLCKIIDALKLDALDYEVIPYMVTNKLFTSRYKKLDFSIISYHELMTRIK
;
A
#
# COMPACT_ATOMS: atom_id res chain seq x y z
N MET A 1 -51.96 19.33 8.40
CA MET A 1 -51.69 18.90 9.78
C MET A 1 -50.25 18.42 9.79
N PRO A 2 -49.30 19.25 10.27
CA PRO A 2 -47.88 18.89 10.31
C PRO A 2 -47.59 18.02 11.54
N ILE A 3 -46.71 17.04 11.39
CA ILE A 3 -46.23 16.20 12.48
C ILE A 3 -44.91 16.80 12.97
N HIS A 4 -44.78 17.01 14.28
CA HIS A 4 -43.54 17.38 14.95
C HIS A 4 -42.80 16.10 15.38
N PHE A 5 -41.49 16.01 15.10
CA PHE A 5 -40.66 14.95 15.65
C PHE A 5 -40.17 15.35 17.04
N LEU A 6 -40.42 14.46 18.01
CA LEU A 6 -39.75 14.42 19.30
C LEU A 6 -39.40 12.94 19.50
N LEU A 7 -38.17 12.56 19.17
CA LEU A 7 -37.69 11.19 19.34
C LEU A 7 -37.30 11.01 20.82
N ILE A 8 -38.23 10.48 21.60
CA ILE A 8 -38.00 9.92 22.93
C ILE A 8 -37.68 8.44 22.73
N GLU A 9 -36.55 7.98 23.26
CA GLU A 9 -36.24 6.56 23.31
C GLU A 9 -37.14 5.83 24.32
N PRO A 10 -37.41 4.51 24.15
CA PRO A 10 -38.37 3.82 24.99
C PRO A 10 -37.94 3.75 26.47
N PHE A 11 -36.64 3.93 26.76
CA PHE A 11 -36.02 3.86 28.10
C PHE A 11 -34.77 4.74 28.33
N THR A 12 -34.51 5.81 27.55
CA THR A 12 -33.33 6.69 27.76
C THR A 12 -33.66 7.93 28.59
N ASP A 13 -32.83 8.17 29.61
CA ASP A 13 -32.82 9.39 30.42
C ASP A 13 -32.17 10.56 29.65
N ILE A 14 -33.04 11.42 29.12
CA ILE A 14 -32.74 12.65 28.37
C ILE A 14 -32.05 13.73 29.21
N THR A 15 -31.87 13.55 30.52
CA THR A 15 -31.23 14.55 31.39
C THR A 15 -29.70 14.51 31.36
N ALA A 16 -29.08 13.52 30.69
CA ALA A 16 -27.62 13.45 30.62
C ALA A 16 -27.03 14.41 29.58
N HIS A 17 -27.46 14.40 28.31
CA HIS A 17 -26.91 15.25 27.25
C HIS A 17 -28.05 15.79 26.36
N GLY A 18 -28.63 16.93 26.74
CA GLY A 18 -29.63 17.61 25.92
C GLY A 18 -29.00 18.28 24.71
N VAL A 19 -29.37 17.87 23.50
CA VAL A 19 -29.11 18.65 22.28
C VAL A 19 -30.44 19.21 21.79
N SER A 20 -30.57 20.54 21.84
CA SER A 20 -31.62 21.29 21.17
C SER A 20 -31.19 21.57 19.73
N LEU A 21 -31.96 21.10 18.75
CA LEU A 21 -31.79 21.51 17.35
C LEU A 21 -32.57 22.80 17.11
N GLY A 22 -31.85 23.89 16.85
CA GLY A 22 -32.39 25.22 16.52
C GLY A 22 -32.23 26.27 17.63
N GLU A 23 -32.20 27.54 17.24
CA GLU A 23 -32.60 28.62 18.14
C GLU A 23 -34.12 28.54 18.35
N ASP A 24 -34.60 28.96 19.52
CA ASP A 24 -36.05 29.09 19.80
C ASP A 24 -36.72 29.92 18.68
N GLY A 25 -37.38 29.25 17.72
CA GLY A 25 -38.21 29.89 16.70
C GLY A 25 -37.99 29.51 15.23
N GLU A 26 -36.90 28.82 14.84
CA GLU A 26 -36.71 28.39 13.44
C GLU A 26 -37.19 26.95 13.20
N LEU A 27 -38.31 26.80 12.48
CA LEU A 27 -38.93 25.50 12.17
C LEU A 27 -38.44 24.99 10.81
N PHE A 28 -37.68 23.89 10.82
CA PHE A 28 -37.35 23.15 9.59
C PHE A 28 -38.54 22.28 9.15
N SER A 29 -38.93 22.40 7.88
CA SER A 29 -40.04 21.63 7.31
C SER A 29 -39.56 20.74 6.18
N TYR A 30 -39.65 19.42 6.39
CA TYR A 30 -39.39 18.39 5.39
C TYR A 30 -40.69 17.64 5.09
N SER A 31 -40.85 17.15 3.85
CA SER A 31 -41.94 16.21 3.59
C SER A 31 -41.66 14.88 4.29
N ALA A 32 -42.70 14.12 4.61
CA ALA A 32 -42.54 12.78 5.18
C ALA A 32 -41.75 11.85 4.25
N LEU A 33 -41.87 12.05 2.93
CA LEU A 33 -41.13 11.31 1.92
C LEU A 33 -39.65 11.67 1.93
N ASP A 34 -39.30 12.96 2.03
CA ASP A 34 -37.91 13.40 2.12
C ASP A 34 -37.22 12.80 3.35
N LEU A 35 -37.89 12.85 4.50
CA LEU A 35 -37.35 12.28 5.73
C LEU A 35 -37.20 10.76 5.65
N PHE A 36 -38.16 10.06 5.03
CA PHE A 36 -38.05 8.63 4.79
C PHE A 36 -36.80 8.29 3.97
N TYR A 37 -36.54 9.03 2.89
CA TYR A 37 -35.35 8.83 2.08
C TYR A 37 -34.07 9.15 2.85
N MET A 38 -33.99 10.31 3.52
CA MET A 38 -32.80 10.68 4.29
C MET A 38 -32.49 9.66 5.39
N LEU A 39 -33.50 9.23 6.18
CA LEU A 39 -33.31 8.22 7.22
C LEU A 39 -33.00 6.82 6.67
N GLY A 40 -33.59 6.46 5.53
CA GLY A 40 -33.34 5.16 4.90
C GLY A 40 -31.93 5.02 4.35
N PHE A 41 -31.36 6.11 3.84
CA PHE A 41 -30.10 6.14 3.10
C PHE A 41 -28.94 6.88 3.79
N MET A 42 -29.15 7.42 4.99
CA MET A 42 -28.03 7.89 5.81
C MET A 42 -27.14 6.71 6.23
N GLU A 43 -25.83 6.96 6.25
CA GLU A 43 -24.81 6.08 6.80
C GLU A 43 -24.98 5.97 8.31
N ASP A 44 -25.08 7.12 8.96
CA ASP A 44 -25.31 7.26 10.39
C ASP A 44 -26.08 8.56 10.68
N PHE A 45 -26.34 8.80 11.97
CA PHE A 45 -27.05 9.99 12.40
C PHE A 45 -26.23 11.29 12.23
N ASN A 46 -24.89 11.21 12.19
CA ASN A 46 -24.03 12.39 12.00
C ASN A 46 -24.15 12.91 10.57
N GLU A 47 -24.23 12.05 9.56
CA GLU A 47 -24.41 12.46 8.15
C GLU A 47 -25.67 13.32 7.99
N LEU A 48 -26.76 12.95 8.68
CA LEU A 48 -27.99 13.75 8.68
C LEU A 48 -27.80 15.11 9.34
N ILE A 49 -27.07 15.18 10.46
CA ILE A 49 -26.76 16.45 11.14
C ILE A 49 -25.91 17.34 10.23
N GLU A 50 -24.88 16.78 9.60
CA GLU A 50 -24.00 17.49 8.67
C GLU A 50 -24.77 18.04 7.47
N PHE A 51 -25.70 17.27 6.91
CA PHE A 51 -26.57 17.74 5.84
C PHE A 51 -27.45 18.91 6.28
N ILE A 52 -28.05 18.83 7.47
CA ILE A 52 -28.90 19.91 8.00
C ILE A 52 -28.08 21.19 8.20
N GLU A 53 -26.85 21.07 8.72
CA GLU A 53 -25.97 22.22 8.88
C GLU A 53 -25.50 22.77 7.53
N TYR A 54 -25.25 21.91 6.53
CA TYR A 54 -25.00 22.33 5.16
C TYR A 54 -26.18 23.15 4.60
N ASP A 55 -27.40 22.62 4.67
CA ASP A 55 -28.60 23.29 4.16
C ASP A 55 -28.87 24.64 4.86
N ARG A 56 -28.43 24.77 6.12
CA ARG A 56 -28.54 26.00 6.91
C ARG A 56 -27.48 27.04 6.57
N THR A 57 -26.24 26.60 6.37
CA THR A 57 -25.07 27.49 6.22
C THR A 57 -24.75 27.82 4.77
N GLU A 58 -25.32 27.08 3.82
CA GLU A 58 -25.18 27.36 2.39
C GLU A 58 -25.74 28.74 2.06
N LYS A 59 -24.90 29.55 1.39
CA LYS A 59 -25.22 30.94 1.04
C LYS A 59 -25.87 31.03 -0.34
N ALA A 60 -25.64 30.04 -1.19
CA ALA A 60 -26.23 29.99 -2.51
C ALA A 60 -27.76 29.81 -2.40
N GLU A 61 -28.51 30.50 -3.26
CA GLU A 61 -29.95 30.25 -3.39
C GLU A 61 -30.16 28.87 -4.06
N ILE A 62 -30.68 27.91 -3.29
CA ILE A 62 -30.89 26.55 -3.80
C ILE A 62 -32.27 26.42 -4.42
N MET A 63 -32.31 26.22 -5.74
CA MET A 63 -33.51 25.87 -6.49
C MET A 63 -33.62 24.35 -6.60
N ILE A 64 -34.59 23.76 -5.90
CA ILE A 64 -34.75 22.31 -5.83
C ILE A 64 -36.02 21.89 -6.58
N ILE A 65 -35.86 21.03 -7.59
CA ILE A 65 -36.98 20.40 -8.27
C ILE A 65 -37.08 18.95 -7.75
N GLY A 66 -38.01 18.67 -6.84
CA GLY A 66 -38.31 17.31 -6.34
C GLY A 66 -38.08 17.03 -4.84
N GLY A 67 -37.94 18.07 -4.01
CA GLY A 67 -37.92 17.92 -2.54
C GLY A 67 -36.51 17.87 -1.94
N LYS A 68 -36.40 17.99 -0.62
CA LYS A 68 -35.11 18.08 0.09
C LYS A 68 -34.27 16.81 0.01
N SER A 69 -34.88 15.65 -0.25
CA SER A 69 -34.17 14.41 -0.56
C SER A 69 -33.28 14.53 -1.80
N ASN A 70 -33.72 15.22 -2.86
CA ASN A 70 -32.86 15.44 -4.04
C ASN A 70 -31.62 16.26 -3.68
N LEU A 71 -31.76 17.26 -2.81
CA LEU A 71 -30.61 18.02 -2.33
C LEU A 71 -29.68 17.17 -1.48
N PHE A 72 -30.23 16.34 -0.57
CA PHE A 72 -29.45 15.39 0.23
C PHE A 72 -28.62 14.45 -0.64
N PHE A 73 -29.22 13.78 -1.63
CA PHE A 73 -28.48 12.88 -2.51
C PHE A 73 -27.50 13.61 -3.43
N THR A 74 -27.83 14.83 -3.88
CA THR A 74 -26.88 15.64 -4.65
C THR A 74 -25.66 16.02 -3.80
N TRP A 75 -25.89 16.42 -2.55
CA TRP A 75 -24.84 16.72 -1.58
C TRP A 75 -23.99 15.47 -1.26
N LYS A 76 -24.63 14.33 -1.00
CA LYS A 76 -23.97 13.04 -0.73
C LYS A 76 -23.13 12.56 -1.92
N ASN A 77 -23.70 12.58 -3.13
CA ASN A 77 -23.00 12.21 -4.37
C ASN A 77 -21.86 13.18 -4.73
N ALA A 78 -21.94 14.44 -4.28
CA ALA A 78 -20.87 15.42 -4.40
C ALA A 78 -19.85 15.34 -3.25
N HIS A 79 -19.82 14.23 -2.50
CA HIS A 79 -18.94 14.02 -1.34
C HIS A 79 -19.01 15.17 -0.34
N TYR A 80 -20.24 15.55 -0.01
CA TYR A 80 -20.58 16.58 0.96
C TYR A 80 -20.20 18.02 0.56
N HIS A 81 -19.80 18.24 -0.70
CA HIS A 81 -19.37 19.54 -1.23
C HIS A 81 -19.86 19.79 -2.67
N ILE A 82 -21.08 20.34 -2.82
CA ILE A 82 -21.64 20.68 -4.14
C ILE A 82 -20.74 21.67 -4.89
N ALA A 83 -20.31 22.75 -4.23
CA ALA A 83 -19.32 23.69 -4.76
C ALA A 83 -17.92 23.34 -4.23
N SER A 84 -17.18 22.53 -5.00
CA SER A 84 -15.87 21.99 -4.61
C SER A 84 -14.66 22.82 -5.08
N GLY A 85 -14.83 23.76 -6.00
CA GLY A 85 -13.77 24.69 -6.42
C GLY A 85 -13.73 26.03 -5.69
N SER A 86 -13.05 27.01 -6.27
CA SER A 86 -12.88 28.35 -5.67
C SER A 86 -14.02 29.32 -5.96
N ILE A 87 -14.86 29.03 -6.96
CA ILE A 87 -15.99 29.88 -7.34
C ILE A 87 -17.13 29.69 -6.33
N GLU A 88 -17.59 30.79 -5.75
CA GLU A 88 -18.81 30.81 -4.95
C GLU A 88 -20.02 31.05 -5.87
N TYR A 89 -20.99 30.13 -5.81
CA TYR A 89 -22.20 30.23 -6.60
C TYR A 89 -23.26 31.04 -5.84
N ASN A 90 -23.90 31.99 -6.54
CA ASN A 90 -25.05 32.72 -5.99
C ASN A 90 -26.33 31.88 -6.01
N SER A 91 -26.42 30.91 -6.92
CA SER A 91 -27.58 30.03 -7.07
C SER A 91 -27.14 28.63 -7.48
N ILE A 92 -27.69 27.61 -6.84
CA ILE A 92 -27.48 26.19 -7.18
C ILE A 92 -28.83 25.63 -7.63
N SER A 93 -28.88 25.10 -8.85
CA SER A 93 -30.06 24.40 -9.34
C SER A 93 -29.85 22.90 -9.25
N VAL A 94 -30.63 22.23 -8.42
CA VAL A 94 -30.62 20.76 -8.31
C VAL A 94 -31.64 20.19 -9.29
N SER A 95 -31.18 19.34 -10.20
CA SER A 95 -32.03 18.68 -11.19
C SER A 95 -33.03 17.72 -10.54
N TYR A 96 -34.12 17.44 -11.25
CA TYR A 96 -35.04 16.38 -10.84
C TYR A 96 -34.38 15.00 -11.04
N GLY A 97 -34.74 14.02 -10.20
CA GLY A 97 -34.39 12.62 -10.41
C GLY A 97 -33.16 12.12 -9.65
N SER A 98 -32.42 12.95 -8.92
CA SER A 98 -31.25 12.48 -8.14
C SER A 98 -31.64 11.43 -7.09
N THR A 99 -32.75 11.63 -6.37
CA THR A 99 -33.31 10.61 -5.47
C THR A 99 -33.71 9.34 -6.22
N ASP A 100 -34.37 9.48 -7.37
CA ASP A 100 -34.85 8.32 -8.15
C ASP A 100 -33.68 7.50 -8.71
N GLU A 101 -32.64 8.17 -9.21
CA GLU A 101 -31.40 7.57 -9.69
C GLU A 101 -30.67 6.86 -8.56
N TYR A 102 -30.46 7.52 -7.41
CA TYR A 102 -29.81 6.91 -6.25
C TYR A 102 -30.55 5.64 -5.79
N VAL A 103 -31.87 5.73 -5.66
CA VAL A 103 -32.70 4.58 -5.25
C VAL A 103 -32.62 3.46 -6.30
N TYR A 104 -32.68 3.79 -7.59
CA TYR A 104 -32.54 2.81 -8.66
C TYR A 104 -31.18 2.11 -8.60
N GLU A 105 -30.09 2.86 -8.45
CA GLU A 105 -28.74 2.30 -8.34
C GLU A 105 -28.59 1.41 -7.10
N TYR A 106 -29.08 1.86 -5.93
CA TYR A 106 -29.06 1.07 -4.71
C TYR A 106 -29.76 -0.28 -4.87
N PHE A 107 -30.98 -0.30 -5.43
CA PHE A 107 -31.75 -1.54 -5.59
C PHE A 107 -31.22 -2.45 -6.71
N THR A 108 -30.60 -1.90 -7.75
CA THR A 108 -30.12 -2.69 -8.90
C THR A 108 -28.67 -3.12 -8.78
N LYS A 109 -27.84 -2.36 -8.07
CA LYS A 109 -26.41 -2.62 -7.89
C LYS A 109 -26.11 -3.13 -6.48
N GLU A 110 -26.38 -2.35 -5.44
CA GLU A 110 -25.97 -2.68 -4.07
C GLU A 110 -26.75 -3.88 -3.50
N LEU A 111 -28.05 -3.92 -3.74
CA LEU A 111 -28.92 -5.00 -3.27
C LEU A 111 -29.02 -6.19 -4.22
N MET A 112 -28.07 -6.36 -5.17
CA MET A 112 -28.08 -7.47 -6.13
C MET A 112 -28.10 -8.85 -5.45
N ASN A 113 -27.43 -8.96 -4.30
CA ASN A 113 -27.40 -10.14 -3.47
C ASN A 113 -28.37 -10.02 -2.28
N TYR A 114 -29.43 -9.20 -2.32
CA TYR A 114 -30.40 -9.13 -1.23
C TYR A 114 -31.54 -10.16 -1.44
N PRO A 115 -32.03 -10.85 -0.38
CA PRO A 115 -32.97 -11.96 -0.53
C PRO A 115 -34.44 -11.52 -0.71
N PHE A 116 -34.73 -10.63 -1.65
CA PHE A 116 -36.09 -10.08 -1.87
C PHE A 116 -37.20 -11.12 -2.07
N ASN A 117 -36.87 -12.27 -2.65
CA ASN A 117 -37.83 -13.32 -2.99
C ASN A 117 -38.08 -14.31 -1.82
N LEU A 118 -37.45 -14.12 -0.67
CA LEU A 118 -37.63 -14.96 0.51
C LEU A 118 -38.49 -14.25 1.55
N GLN A 119 -39.39 -14.99 2.20
CA GLN A 119 -40.16 -14.50 3.35
C GLN A 119 -39.32 -14.55 4.64
N SER A 120 -38.05 -14.13 4.57
CA SER A 120 -37.18 -14.10 5.75
C SER A 120 -37.52 -12.90 6.62
N LYS A 121 -37.88 -13.13 7.88
CA LYS A 121 -38.15 -12.08 8.88
C LYS A 121 -36.97 -11.13 9.04
N MET A 122 -35.74 -11.68 9.03
CA MET A 122 -34.48 -10.96 9.19
C MET A 122 -34.22 -9.96 8.05
N PHE A 123 -34.60 -10.32 6.82
CA PHE A 123 -34.39 -9.51 5.62
C PHE A 123 -35.69 -8.92 5.06
N THR A 124 -36.67 -8.65 5.94
CA THR A 124 -37.96 -8.04 5.54
C THR A 124 -37.83 -6.59 5.08
N ASN A 125 -36.89 -5.85 5.65
CA ASN A 125 -36.67 -4.44 5.35
C ASN A 125 -35.24 -4.20 4.87
N PRO A 126 -35.02 -3.87 3.58
CA PRO A 126 -33.67 -3.58 3.07
C PRO A 126 -33.05 -2.36 3.75
N TYR A 127 -33.83 -1.35 4.13
CA TYR A 127 -33.32 -0.14 4.78
C TYR A 127 -32.79 -0.36 6.20
N SER A 128 -33.08 -1.52 6.81
CA SER A 128 -32.49 -1.91 8.10
C SER A 128 -31.02 -2.34 7.96
N TRP A 129 -30.54 -2.50 6.73
CA TRP A 129 -29.20 -2.97 6.42
C TRP A 129 -28.42 -1.89 5.67
N LYS A 130 -27.18 -1.67 6.10
CA LYS A 130 -26.16 -1.07 5.25
C LYS A 130 -25.60 -2.20 4.39
N VAL A 131 -25.54 -2.00 3.08
CA VAL A 131 -25.07 -3.01 2.12
C VAL A 131 -23.93 -2.42 1.32
N MET A 132 -22.84 -3.16 1.21
CA MET A 132 -21.63 -2.76 0.50
C MET A 132 -21.20 -3.90 -0.42
N GLU A 133 -20.43 -3.56 -1.47
CA GLU A 133 -19.82 -4.58 -2.31
C GLU A 133 -18.82 -5.41 -1.48
N GLY A 134 -18.95 -6.74 -1.55
CA GLY A 134 -18.05 -7.68 -0.89
C GLY A 134 -17.12 -8.37 -1.87
N GLU A 135 -16.20 -9.18 -1.36
CA GLU A 135 -15.25 -9.93 -2.19
C GLU A 135 -15.90 -11.19 -2.80
N TRP A 136 -15.36 -11.67 -3.92
CA TRP A 136 -15.79 -12.91 -4.58
C TRP A 136 -17.30 -13.00 -4.90
N GLY A 137 -17.92 -11.86 -5.22
CA GLY A 137 -19.32 -11.73 -5.58
C GLY A 137 -20.30 -11.86 -4.41
N TYR A 138 -19.82 -11.69 -3.18
CA TYR A 138 -20.65 -11.48 -2.00
C TYR A 138 -21.04 -10.00 -1.88
N SER A 139 -22.07 -9.71 -1.09
CA SER A 139 -22.33 -8.37 -0.57
C SER A 139 -22.10 -8.38 0.94
N HIS A 140 -21.40 -7.37 1.44
CA HIS A 140 -21.25 -7.17 2.87
C HIS A 140 -22.50 -6.47 3.42
N VAL A 141 -23.04 -6.93 4.54
CA VAL A 141 -24.23 -6.36 5.17
C VAL A 141 -24.02 -6.09 6.66
N GLU A 142 -24.44 -4.92 7.13
CA GLU A 142 -24.40 -4.52 8.54
C GLU A 142 -25.78 -4.05 8.98
N HIS A 143 -26.26 -4.51 10.13
CA HIS A 143 -27.60 -4.16 10.62
C HIS A 143 -27.59 -2.80 11.33
N LYS A 144 -28.31 -1.81 10.80
CA LYS A 144 -28.34 -0.43 11.33
C LYS A 144 -28.89 -0.34 12.76
N GLY A 145 -29.82 -1.23 13.12
CA GLY A 145 -30.45 -1.25 14.46
C GLY A 145 -29.81 -2.19 15.48
N CYS A 146 -28.73 -2.90 15.12
CA CYS A 146 -28.06 -3.88 15.97
C CYS A 146 -26.56 -3.79 15.70
N LEU A 147 -25.93 -2.82 16.36
CA LEU A 147 -24.52 -2.50 16.15
C LEU A 147 -23.65 -3.74 16.36
N GLY A 148 -22.76 -4.01 15.41
CA GLY A 148 -21.86 -5.15 15.46
C GLY A 148 -22.44 -6.48 14.93
N PHE A 149 -23.69 -6.52 14.48
CA PHE A 149 -24.27 -7.68 13.79
C PHE A 149 -24.30 -7.48 12.26
N GLY A 150 -23.76 -8.45 11.54
CA GLY A 150 -23.61 -8.35 10.09
C GLY A 150 -22.90 -9.56 9.48
N GLY A 151 -22.35 -9.39 8.29
CA GLY A 151 -21.54 -10.40 7.62
C GLY A 151 -21.68 -10.38 6.11
N GLU A 152 -21.48 -11.53 5.47
CA GLU A 152 -21.43 -11.65 4.01
C GLU A 152 -22.65 -12.40 3.48
N VAL A 153 -23.29 -11.86 2.45
CA VAL A 153 -24.47 -12.48 1.84
C VAL A 153 -24.28 -12.79 0.36
N LYS A 154 -24.88 -13.91 -0.08
CA LYS A 154 -24.85 -14.30 -1.49
C LYS A 154 -26.03 -15.19 -1.86
N LYS A 155 -26.57 -14.97 -3.06
CA LYS A 155 -27.53 -15.89 -3.66
C LYS A 155 -26.78 -17.08 -4.26
N ILE A 156 -26.96 -18.28 -3.67
CA ILE A 156 -26.29 -19.52 -4.11
C ILE A 156 -27.19 -20.44 -4.93
N GLY A 157 -28.47 -20.10 -5.10
CA GLY A 157 -29.38 -20.78 -6.01
C GLY A 157 -30.68 -20.00 -6.23
N PRO A 158 -31.62 -20.53 -7.04
CA PRO A 158 -32.85 -19.81 -7.37
C PRO A 158 -33.71 -19.43 -6.16
N SER A 159 -33.76 -20.30 -5.14
CA SER A 159 -34.58 -20.17 -3.94
C SER A 159 -33.79 -20.34 -2.62
N THR A 160 -32.46 -20.31 -2.67
CA THR A 160 -31.61 -20.48 -1.48
C THR A 160 -30.62 -19.35 -1.38
N PHE A 161 -30.50 -18.83 -0.16
CA PHE A 161 -29.68 -17.67 0.15
C PHE A 161 -28.68 -18.00 1.26
N LEU A 162 -27.44 -17.55 1.12
CA LEU A 162 -26.38 -17.75 2.10
C LEU A 162 -26.15 -16.46 2.86
N PHE A 163 -26.07 -16.56 4.19
CA PHE A 163 -25.63 -15.48 5.07
C PHE A 163 -24.53 -16.00 6.01
N LEU A 164 -23.28 -15.60 5.75
CA LEU A 164 -22.14 -15.85 6.63
C LEU A 164 -22.15 -14.78 7.72
N ALA A 165 -22.76 -15.10 8.86
CA ALA A 165 -23.08 -14.14 9.90
C ALA A 165 -21.99 -14.04 10.97
N GLN A 166 -21.74 -12.81 11.44
CA GLN A 166 -20.86 -12.47 12.54
C GLN A 166 -21.58 -11.54 13.52
N ASN A 167 -21.22 -11.62 14.80
CA ASN A 167 -21.71 -10.74 15.84
C ASN A 167 -20.56 -10.33 16.78
N VAL A 168 -20.24 -9.04 16.82
CA VAL A 168 -19.18 -8.48 17.67
C VAL A 168 -19.42 -8.75 19.16
N GLU A 169 -20.68 -8.87 19.60
CA GLU A 169 -21.01 -9.22 20.99
C GLU A 169 -20.51 -10.60 21.44
N PHE A 170 -20.11 -11.46 20.50
CA PHE A 170 -19.58 -12.79 20.81
C PHE A 170 -18.08 -12.79 21.13
N PHE A 171 -17.39 -11.67 20.89
CA PHE A 171 -15.93 -11.56 21.00
C PHE A 171 -15.49 -10.95 22.34
N ILE A 172 -14.30 -11.33 22.79
CA ILE A 172 -13.58 -10.69 23.90
C ILE A 172 -12.31 -10.01 23.39
N GLU A 173 -11.68 -9.16 24.21
CA GLU A 173 -10.49 -8.40 23.84
C GLU A 173 -9.36 -9.30 23.29
N GLU A 174 -9.18 -10.49 23.87
CA GLU A 174 -8.16 -11.46 23.44
C GLU A 174 -8.39 -12.04 22.03
N ASP A 175 -9.63 -12.03 21.54
CA ASP A 175 -9.94 -12.49 20.17
C ASP A 175 -9.44 -11.49 19.11
N PHE A 176 -9.10 -10.26 19.50
CA PHE A 176 -8.62 -9.21 18.59
C PHE A 176 -7.08 -9.12 18.48
N SER A 177 -6.33 -10.08 19.04
CA SER A 177 -4.89 -10.20 18.73
C SER A 177 -4.64 -10.40 17.23
N MET A 178 -3.51 -9.94 16.67
CA MET A 178 -3.29 -9.98 15.20
C MET A 178 -3.32 -11.41 14.66
N ASN A 179 -2.81 -12.39 15.39
CA ASN A 179 -2.88 -13.78 14.98
C ASN A 179 -4.32 -14.29 14.90
N ASN A 180 -5.17 -13.94 15.87
CA ASN A 180 -6.58 -14.32 15.88
C ASN A 180 -7.37 -13.58 14.80
N HIS A 181 -7.16 -12.28 14.66
CA HIS A 181 -7.80 -11.47 13.62
C HIS A 181 -7.43 -11.95 12.21
N THR A 182 -6.15 -12.27 11.96
CA THR A 182 -5.70 -12.82 10.68
C THR A 182 -6.32 -14.19 10.42
N ALA A 183 -6.33 -15.07 11.44
CA ALA A 183 -6.93 -16.39 11.31
C ALA A 183 -8.45 -16.33 11.06
N LEU A 184 -9.15 -15.39 11.68
CA LEU A 184 -10.57 -15.14 11.42
C LEU A 184 -10.81 -14.72 9.97
N ARG A 185 -10.01 -13.77 9.46
CA ARG A 185 -10.09 -13.34 8.05
C ARG A 185 -9.81 -14.49 7.08
N THR A 186 -8.77 -15.30 7.34
CA THR A 186 -8.47 -16.50 6.55
C THR A 186 -9.63 -17.51 6.58
N THR A 187 -10.26 -17.69 7.74
CA THR A 187 -11.43 -18.57 7.87
C THR A 187 -12.63 -18.04 7.07
N ASN A 188 -12.83 -16.71 7.06
CA ASN A 188 -13.91 -16.10 6.28
C ASN A 188 -13.69 -16.27 4.76
N GLU A 189 -12.46 -16.02 4.29
CA GLU A 189 -12.07 -16.26 2.90
C GLU A 189 -12.25 -17.75 2.52
N LEU A 190 -11.83 -18.67 3.40
CA LEU A 190 -12.03 -20.10 3.22
C LEU A 190 -13.51 -20.44 3.04
N ASN A 191 -14.38 -19.92 3.90
CA ASN A 191 -15.82 -20.11 3.77
C ASN A 191 -16.36 -19.55 2.44
N GLN A 192 -16.03 -18.31 2.09
CA GLN A 192 -16.51 -17.69 0.85
C GLN A 192 -16.10 -18.48 -0.39
N ARG A 193 -14.85 -18.95 -0.47
CA ARG A 193 -14.35 -19.76 -1.59
C ARG A 193 -15.04 -21.14 -1.64
N LEU A 194 -15.19 -21.82 -0.51
CA LEU A 194 -15.87 -23.12 -0.44
C LEU A 194 -17.36 -23.02 -0.81
N PHE A 195 -18.07 -22.01 -0.31
CA PHE A 195 -19.47 -21.78 -0.67
C PHE A 195 -19.65 -21.31 -2.11
N ASN A 196 -18.70 -20.58 -2.69
CA ASN A 196 -18.70 -20.30 -4.13
C ASN A 196 -18.56 -21.58 -4.96
N ARG A 197 -17.75 -22.52 -4.49
CA ARG A 197 -17.48 -23.77 -5.21
C ARG A 197 -18.63 -24.78 -5.11
N TYR A 198 -19.23 -24.91 -3.94
CA TYR A 198 -20.22 -25.96 -3.65
C TYR A 198 -21.64 -25.44 -3.41
N GLY A 199 -21.86 -24.13 -3.46
CA GLY A 199 -23.13 -23.47 -3.13
C GLY A 199 -24.31 -23.93 -4.00
N GLU A 200 -24.09 -24.18 -5.30
CA GLU A 200 -25.16 -24.68 -6.18
C GLU A 200 -25.64 -26.07 -5.79
N ILE A 201 -24.74 -26.94 -5.32
CA ILE A 201 -25.08 -28.28 -4.82
C ILE A 201 -25.91 -28.14 -3.54
N LEU A 202 -25.52 -27.22 -2.66
CA LEU A 202 -26.27 -26.92 -1.43
C LEU A 202 -27.67 -26.38 -1.73
N ALA A 203 -27.83 -25.53 -2.74
CA ALA A 203 -29.15 -25.05 -3.15
C ALA A 203 -30.09 -26.17 -3.62
N GLY A 204 -29.54 -27.33 -4.01
CA GLY A 204 -30.31 -28.54 -4.33
C GLY A 204 -30.87 -29.27 -3.10
N PHE A 205 -30.49 -28.90 -1.87
CA PHE A 205 -30.97 -29.59 -0.67
C PHE A 205 -32.44 -29.22 -0.41
N PRO A 206 -33.35 -30.20 -0.34
CA PRO A 206 -34.77 -29.97 -0.06
C PRO A 206 -35.04 -29.14 1.19
N ILE A 207 -34.22 -29.31 2.23
CA ILE A 207 -34.39 -28.57 3.49
C ILE A 207 -34.10 -27.07 3.33
N LEU A 208 -33.24 -26.68 2.38
CA LEU A 208 -32.85 -25.28 2.12
C LEU A 208 -33.75 -24.56 1.12
N ASN A 209 -34.76 -25.23 0.57
CA ASN A 209 -35.64 -24.64 -0.44
C ASN A 209 -36.47 -23.48 0.16
N SER A 210 -36.39 -22.31 -0.44
CA SER A 210 -37.06 -21.08 0.01
C SER A 210 -36.66 -20.65 1.42
N LYS A 211 -35.45 -20.96 1.85
CA LYS A 211 -34.89 -20.59 3.16
C LYS A 211 -33.55 -19.88 3.05
N VAL A 212 -33.23 -19.11 4.10
CA VAL A 212 -31.89 -18.57 4.33
C VAL A 212 -31.05 -19.63 5.04
N LEU A 213 -29.88 -19.97 4.50
CA LEU A 213 -28.82 -20.68 5.19
C LEU A 213 -27.93 -19.65 5.89
N GLN A 214 -28.12 -19.49 7.20
CA GLN A 214 -27.27 -18.68 8.04
C GLN A 214 -26.14 -19.53 8.61
N VAL A 215 -24.89 -19.16 8.34
CA VAL A 215 -23.69 -19.83 8.87
C VAL A 215 -23.02 -18.85 9.82
N MET A 216 -23.21 -19.06 11.12
CA MET A 216 -22.87 -18.09 12.16
C MET A 216 -21.59 -18.50 12.89
N PHE A 217 -20.57 -17.66 12.81
CA PHE A 217 -19.31 -17.85 13.55
C PHE A 217 -19.49 -17.54 15.03
N MET A 218 -18.85 -18.35 15.88
CA MET A 218 -18.75 -18.11 17.32
C MET A 218 -17.30 -18.34 17.77
N PRO A 219 -16.68 -17.35 18.45
CA PRO A 219 -15.43 -17.59 19.16
C PRO A 219 -15.55 -18.79 20.10
N MET A 220 -14.47 -19.56 20.25
CA MET A 220 -14.48 -20.84 20.98
C MET A 220 -15.00 -20.68 22.42
N HIS A 221 -14.66 -19.57 23.08
CA HIS A 221 -15.10 -19.29 24.45
C HIS A 221 -16.63 -19.08 24.52
N TYR A 222 -17.21 -18.35 23.55
CA TYR A 222 -18.64 -18.13 23.44
C TYR A 222 -19.38 -19.42 23.06
N ALA A 223 -18.85 -20.15 22.08
CA ALA A 223 -19.42 -21.43 21.64
C ALA A 223 -19.58 -22.41 22.82
N LYS A 224 -18.56 -22.56 23.68
CA LYS A 224 -18.62 -23.40 24.89
C LYS A 224 -19.69 -22.95 25.88
N LYS A 225 -19.96 -21.65 25.98
CA LYS A 225 -21.00 -21.09 26.88
C LYS A 225 -22.42 -21.43 26.41
N VAL A 226 -22.64 -21.46 25.10
CA VAL A 226 -23.96 -21.71 24.48
C VAL A 226 -24.11 -23.13 23.92
N ASP A 227 -23.18 -24.01 24.26
CA ASP A 227 -23.18 -25.41 23.84
C ASP A 227 -24.15 -26.24 24.69
N HIS A 228 -25.35 -26.45 24.17
CA HIS A 228 -26.36 -27.32 24.77
C HIS A 228 -26.38 -28.73 24.18
N SER A 229 -25.71 -28.95 23.06
CA SER A 229 -25.70 -30.21 22.29
C SER A 229 -24.43 -31.04 22.52
N GLY A 230 -23.40 -30.46 23.14
CA GLY A 230 -22.07 -31.02 23.28
C GLY A 230 -21.21 -30.92 22.01
N PHE A 231 -21.60 -30.08 21.03
CA PHE A 231 -20.95 -30.04 19.71
C PHE A 231 -19.48 -29.57 19.79
N THR A 232 -19.14 -28.74 20.77
CA THR A 232 -17.76 -28.24 20.97
C THR A 232 -16.82 -29.32 21.49
N MET A 233 -17.35 -30.43 22.02
CA MET A 233 -16.58 -31.55 22.56
C MET A 233 -16.50 -32.76 21.61
N ASN A 234 -16.98 -32.60 20.37
CA ASN A 234 -17.01 -33.70 19.42
C ASN A 234 -15.60 -34.06 18.92
N ARG A 235 -15.05 -35.16 19.45
CA ARG A 235 -13.72 -35.66 19.11
C ARG A 235 -13.59 -36.20 17.68
N SER A 236 -14.69 -36.39 16.95
CA SER A 236 -14.62 -36.79 15.53
C SER A 236 -14.31 -35.62 14.60
N LYS A 237 -14.46 -34.37 15.07
CA LYS A 237 -14.17 -33.15 14.32
C LYS A 237 -12.80 -32.64 14.71
N LYS A 238 -11.98 -32.30 13.71
CA LYS A 238 -10.60 -31.84 13.90
C LYS A 238 -10.46 -30.34 13.75
N TYR A 239 -11.07 -29.75 12.72
CA TYR A 239 -10.85 -28.38 12.29
C TYR A 239 -11.98 -27.44 12.69
N VAL A 240 -13.22 -27.90 12.64
CA VAL A 240 -14.38 -27.05 12.95
C VAL A 240 -15.46 -27.84 13.67
N TYR A 241 -15.99 -27.25 14.73
CA TYR A 241 -17.16 -27.75 15.44
C TYR A 241 -18.38 -27.02 14.95
N SER A 242 -19.47 -27.74 14.67
CA SER A 242 -20.72 -27.15 14.23
C SER A 242 -21.94 -27.93 14.68
N ASP A 243 -23.05 -27.20 14.85
CA ASP A 243 -24.40 -27.71 15.07
C ASP A 243 -25.44 -26.95 14.24
N ILE A 244 -26.71 -27.36 14.32
CA ILE A 244 -27.80 -26.82 13.49
C ILE A 244 -29.04 -26.47 14.31
N TYR A 245 -29.67 -25.35 13.96
CA TYR A 245 -30.98 -24.93 14.43
C TYR A 245 -31.86 -24.63 13.21
N ILE A 246 -33.10 -25.12 13.23
CA ILE A 246 -34.04 -24.94 12.13
C ILE A 246 -35.19 -24.06 12.61
N ASP A 247 -35.34 -22.90 11.99
CA ASP A 247 -36.52 -22.06 12.09
C ASP A 247 -37.38 -22.20 10.81
N THR A 248 -38.50 -21.49 10.82
CA THR A 248 -39.54 -21.50 9.80
C THR A 248 -38.98 -21.06 8.44
N ASP A 249 -38.21 -19.98 8.41
CA ASP A 249 -37.66 -19.34 7.20
C ASP A 249 -36.12 -19.42 7.09
N THR A 250 -35.45 -19.87 8.16
CA THR A 250 -33.98 -19.83 8.29
C THR A 250 -33.44 -21.15 8.83
N ILE A 251 -32.32 -21.59 8.30
CA ILE A 251 -31.52 -22.71 8.81
C ILE A 251 -30.19 -22.15 9.29
N ILE A 252 -29.91 -22.32 10.57
CA ILE A 252 -28.76 -21.72 11.22
C ILE A 252 -27.76 -22.83 11.53
N ILE A 253 -26.62 -22.81 10.86
CA ILE A 253 -25.44 -23.59 11.25
C ILE A 253 -24.59 -22.69 12.13
N ARG A 254 -24.39 -23.05 13.39
CA ARG A 254 -23.46 -22.34 14.27
C ARG A 254 -22.14 -23.09 14.27
N TYR A 255 -21.02 -22.38 14.24
CA TYR A 255 -19.72 -23.03 14.20
C TYR A 255 -18.64 -22.31 15.00
N ALA A 256 -17.68 -23.09 15.49
CA ALA A 256 -16.47 -22.62 16.15
C ALA A 256 -15.26 -23.37 15.59
N VAL A 257 -14.17 -22.66 15.33
CA VAL A 257 -13.01 -23.21 14.64
C VAL A 257 -11.92 -23.61 15.64
N ASN A 258 -11.31 -24.77 15.42
CA ASN A 258 -10.05 -25.13 16.07
C ASN A 258 -8.90 -24.45 15.32
N GLN A 259 -8.68 -23.18 15.66
CA GLN A 259 -7.88 -22.26 14.88
C GLN A 259 -6.42 -22.71 14.72
N GLU A 260 -5.79 -23.15 15.79
CA GLU A 260 -4.38 -23.60 15.76
C GLU A 260 -4.22 -24.80 14.82
N ASP A 261 -5.05 -25.83 14.98
CA ASP A 261 -4.99 -27.05 14.17
C ASP A 261 -5.33 -26.79 12.70
N LEU A 262 -6.32 -25.93 12.42
CA LEU A 262 -6.69 -25.55 11.06
C LEU A 262 -5.54 -24.79 10.38
N MET A 263 -5.05 -23.72 10.99
CA MET A 263 -3.99 -22.88 10.40
C MET A 263 -2.70 -23.68 10.19
N PHE A 264 -2.31 -24.51 11.17
CA PHE A 264 -1.16 -25.39 11.04
C PHE A 264 -1.34 -26.42 9.91
N ALA A 265 -2.51 -27.04 9.78
CA ALA A 265 -2.76 -28.00 8.72
C ALA A 265 -2.78 -27.33 7.33
N MET A 266 -3.42 -26.18 7.17
CA MET A 266 -3.48 -25.44 5.90
C MET A 266 -2.11 -24.96 5.42
N MET A 267 -1.24 -24.57 6.37
CA MET A 267 0.14 -24.17 6.06
C MET A 267 0.94 -25.33 5.47
N ASN A 268 0.77 -26.53 6.02
CA ASN A 268 1.50 -27.73 5.60
C ASN A 268 0.86 -28.46 4.40
N ALA A 269 -0.40 -28.17 4.07
CA ALA A 269 -1.09 -28.78 2.96
C ALA A 269 -0.59 -28.25 1.60
N GLY A 270 -0.33 -29.18 0.68
CA GLY A 270 -0.02 -28.90 -0.73
C GLY A 270 -1.23 -28.93 -1.66
N ASP A 271 -2.38 -29.38 -1.16
CA ASP A 271 -3.63 -29.61 -1.89
C ASP A 271 -4.86 -29.19 -1.06
N LYS A 272 -6.07 -29.44 -1.57
CA LYS A 272 -7.35 -29.10 -0.91
C LYS A 272 -7.79 -30.06 0.18
N SER A 273 -6.98 -31.03 0.58
CA SER A 273 -7.41 -32.05 1.56
C SER A 273 -7.90 -31.43 2.87
N VAL A 274 -7.24 -30.38 3.37
CA VAL A 274 -7.62 -29.68 4.61
C VAL A 274 -8.87 -28.80 4.40
N GLU A 275 -8.93 -28.03 3.31
CA GLU A 275 -10.09 -27.19 2.97
C GLU A 275 -11.37 -28.03 2.86
N SER A 276 -11.25 -29.18 2.19
CA SER A 276 -12.35 -30.11 1.93
C SER A 276 -12.79 -30.82 3.20
N ALA A 277 -11.85 -31.26 4.04
CA ALA A 277 -12.17 -31.85 5.35
C ALA A 277 -12.87 -30.83 6.27
N TYR A 278 -12.37 -29.59 6.33
CA TYR A 278 -13.00 -28.49 7.06
C TYR A 278 -14.45 -28.27 6.60
N PHE A 279 -14.69 -28.22 5.29
CA PHE A 279 -16.03 -27.97 4.76
C PHE A 279 -17.04 -29.08 5.11
N LEU A 280 -16.61 -30.35 5.02
CA LEU A 280 -17.44 -31.47 5.41
C LEU A 280 -17.76 -31.45 6.91
N GLU A 281 -16.78 -31.14 7.76
CA GLU A 281 -17.01 -30.99 9.21
C GLU A 281 -17.98 -29.84 9.54
N LEU A 282 -17.88 -28.72 8.82
CA LEU A 282 -18.77 -27.56 8.98
C LEU A 282 -20.22 -27.93 8.66
N LEU A 283 -20.44 -28.61 7.54
CA LEU A 283 -21.78 -28.92 7.03
C LEU A 283 -22.37 -30.23 7.54
N GLU A 284 -21.58 -31.05 8.25
CA GLU A 284 -21.99 -32.34 8.80
C GLU A 284 -23.38 -32.35 9.48
N PRO A 285 -23.80 -31.31 10.23
CA PRO A 285 -25.15 -31.28 10.82
C PRO A 285 -26.31 -31.41 9.82
N LEU A 286 -26.10 -31.09 8.53
CA LEU A 286 -27.11 -31.27 7.49
C LEU A 286 -27.35 -32.75 7.13
N ARG A 287 -26.40 -33.65 7.43
CA ARG A 287 -26.48 -35.08 7.10
C ARG A 287 -27.71 -35.75 7.71
N GLU A 288 -28.06 -35.39 8.95
CA GLU A 288 -29.22 -35.95 9.66
C GLU A 288 -30.56 -35.56 9.03
N HIS A 289 -30.58 -34.46 8.27
CA HIS A 289 -31.80 -33.92 7.67
C HIS A 289 -31.98 -34.32 6.20
N ASN A 290 -30.88 -34.62 5.49
CA ASN A 290 -30.95 -35.17 4.13
C ASN A 290 -29.68 -35.98 3.77
N GLN A 291 -29.70 -37.27 4.09
CA GLN A 291 -28.56 -38.16 3.84
C GLN A 291 -28.20 -38.28 2.36
N SER A 292 -29.19 -38.36 1.45
CA SER A 292 -28.93 -38.50 0.01
C SER A 292 -28.22 -37.28 -0.58
N SER A 293 -28.72 -36.08 -0.30
CA SER A 293 -28.11 -34.83 -0.79
C SER A 293 -26.73 -34.61 -0.16
N PHE A 294 -26.56 -34.98 1.12
CA PHE A 294 -25.26 -34.91 1.77
C PHE A 294 -24.23 -35.86 1.17
N SER A 295 -24.61 -37.11 0.87
CA SER A 295 -23.70 -38.06 0.21
C SER A 295 -23.28 -37.61 -1.19
N GLU A 296 -24.16 -36.91 -1.93
CA GLU A 296 -23.81 -36.30 -3.21
C GLU A 296 -22.74 -35.20 -3.02
N LEU A 297 -22.97 -34.26 -2.09
CA LEU A 297 -22.00 -33.23 -1.72
C LEU A 297 -20.66 -33.83 -1.30
N GLU A 298 -20.69 -34.80 -0.39
CA GLU A 298 -19.51 -35.51 0.11
C GLU A 298 -18.70 -36.14 -1.04
N SER A 299 -19.38 -36.75 -2.01
CA SER A 299 -18.72 -37.35 -3.18
C SER A 299 -18.04 -36.32 -4.09
N VAL A 300 -18.59 -35.11 -4.20
CA VAL A 300 -18.00 -34.03 -5.02
C VAL A 300 -16.81 -33.43 -4.29
N VAL A 301 -16.98 -33.11 -3.00
CA VAL A 301 -15.92 -32.52 -2.17
C VAL A 301 -14.71 -33.47 -2.08
N ILE A 302 -14.93 -34.79 -1.93
CA ILE A 302 -13.84 -35.78 -1.87
C ILE A 302 -13.02 -35.85 -3.16
N LYS A 303 -13.65 -35.67 -4.34
CA LYS A 303 -12.93 -35.65 -5.63
C LYS A 303 -11.95 -34.49 -5.73
N ASP A 304 -12.22 -33.40 -5.02
CA ASP A 304 -11.43 -32.18 -5.08
C ASP A 304 -10.22 -32.21 -4.13
N PHE A 305 -10.06 -33.21 -3.25
CA PHE A 305 -8.97 -33.29 -2.28
C PHE A 305 -7.58 -33.11 -2.90
N SER A 306 -7.34 -33.70 -4.08
CA SER A 306 -6.04 -33.66 -4.76
C SER A 306 -5.84 -32.41 -5.64
N LEU A 307 -6.83 -31.53 -5.74
CA LEU A 307 -6.68 -30.27 -6.48
C LEU A 307 -5.78 -29.32 -5.71
N LYS A 308 -5.26 -28.31 -6.43
CA LYS A 308 -4.51 -27.23 -5.79
C LYS A 308 -5.41 -26.41 -4.87
N LYS A 309 -4.83 -25.95 -3.78
CA LYS A 309 -5.54 -25.18 -2.76
C LYS A 309 -5.93 -23.79 -3.24
N GLU A 310 -7.03 -23.27 -2.71
CA GLU A 310 -7.55 -21.93 -3.00
C GLU A 310 -7.28 -20.94 -1.85
N VAL A 311 -6.86 -21.43 -0.67
CA VAL A 311 -6.45 -20.59 0.47
C VAL A 311 -5.08 -21.01 1.00
N GLY A 312 -4.19 -20.03 1.13
CA GLY A 312 -2.83 -20.22 1.63
C GLY A 312 -2.63 -19.66 3.05
N VAL A 313 -1.91 -20.40 3.89
CA VAL A 313 -1.41 -19.94 5.19
C VAL A 313 0.10 -20.06 5.21
N PHE A 314 0.78 -19.04 5.75
CA PHE A 314 2.23 -19.01 5.93
C PHE A 314 2.59 -18.13 7.14
N THR A 315 3.81 -18.27 7.63
CA THR A 315 4.30 -17.53 8.80
C THR A 315 5.32 -16.48 8.38
N ILE A 316 5.23 -15.30 8.98
CA ILE A 316 6.24 -14.24 8.86
C ILE A 316 7.01 -14.16 10.18
N GLU A 317 8.32 -14.37 10.12
CA GLU A 317 9.19 -13.99 11.23
C GLU A 317 9.26 -12.45 11.32
N GLN A 318 9.04 -11.91 12.50
CA GLN A 318 9.09 -10.48 12.79
C GLN A 318 10.13 -10.22 13.88
N ASP A 319 11.17 -9.47 13.53
CA ASP A 319 12.30 -9.18 14.41
C ASP A 319 12.24 -7.77 15.00
N TYR A 320 11.04 -7.20 15.08
CA TYR A 320 10.76 -5.86 15.59
C TYR A 320 9.36 -5.81 16.20
N PHE A 321 9.11 -4.90 17.13
CA PHE A 321 7.76 -4.75 17.70
C PHE A 321 6.81 -4.00 16.77
N TYR A 322 5.58 -4.50 16.68
CA TYR A 322 4.43 -3.80 16.13
C TYR A 322 3.23 -4.11 17.03
N SER A 323 2.48 -3.06 17.37
CA SER A 323 1.29 -3.14 18.21
C SER A 323 0.09 -3.50 17.35
N ASP A 324 -0.60 -4.57 17.75
CA ASP A 324 -1.84 -5.04 17.12
C ASP A 324 -3.01 -4.05 17.32
N MET A 325 -2.87 -3.10 18.25
CA MET A 325 -3.85 -2.05 18.54
C MET A 325 -3.70 -0.83 17.62
N ALA A 326 -2.96 -0.96 16.52
CA ALA A 326 -2.77 0.11 15.55
C ALA A 326 -4.13 0.55 14.98
N ILE A 327 -4.43 1.85 15.11
CA ILE A 327 -5.70 2.42 14.65
C ILE A 327 -5.72 2.45 13.12
N SER A 328 -6.74 1.83 12.52
CA SER A 328 -7.01 1.95 11.09
C SER A 328 -7.46 3.37 10.76
N VAL A 329 -6.78 3.99 9.79
CA VAL A 329 -7.09 5.32 9.28
C VAL A 329 -7.10 5.23 7.77
N GLN A 330 -8.17 5.70 7.14
CA GLN A 330 -8.31 5.73 5.70
C GLN A 330 -9.05 7.01 5.32
N SER A 331 -8.43 7.85 4.49
CA SER A 331 -9.08 9.04 3.95
C SER A 331 -10.16 8.63 2.95
N GLU A 332 -11.35 9.18 3.10
CA GLU A 332 -12.48 8.99 2.20
C GLU A 332 -12.53 10.11 1.15
N ALA A 333 -13.38 9.94 0.14
CA ALA A 333 -13.46 10.86 -1.00
C ALA A 333 -13.75 12.31 -0.58
N HIS A 334 -14.58 12.54 0.45
CA HIS A 334 -14.88 13.89 0.94
C HIS A 334 -13.67 14.59 1.54
N ASN A 335 -12.77 13.85 2.21
CA ASN A 335 -11.54 14.42 2.76
C ASN A 335 -10.68 15.00 1.62
N PHE A 336 -10.58 14.29 0.49
CA PHE A 336 -9.87 14.78 -0.70
C PHE A 336 -10.57 15.96 -1.35
N VAL A 337 -11.90 15.97 -1.45
CA VAL A 337 -12.65 17.11 -2.01
C VAL A 337 -12.44 18.37 -1.18
N LYS A 338 -12.43 18.26 0.15
CA LYS A 338 -12.14 19.38 1.06
C LYS A 338 -10.73 19.94 0.84
N ALA A 339 -9.72 19.08 0.74
CA ALA A 339 -8.35 19.50 0.43
C ALA A 339 -8.24 20.20 -0.93
N ARG A 340 -8.88 19.63 -1.97
CA ARG A 340 -8.92 20.22 -3.31
C ARG A 340 -9.55 21.61 -3.32
N LYS A 341 -10.60 21.84 -2.54
CA LYS A 341 -11.24 23.15 -2.42
C LYS A 341 -10.29 24.21 -1.91
N GLU A 342 -9.48 23.91 -0.89
CA GLU A 342 -8.46 24.83 -0.39
C GLU A 342 -7.37 25.09 -1.44
N ILE A 343 -6.93 24.05 -2.17
CA ILE A 343 -5.97 24.18 -3.27
C ILE A 343 -6.53 25.06 -4.40
N ALA A 344 -7.81 24.89 -4.76
CA ALA A 344 -8.46 25.68 -5.81
C ALA A 344 -8.50 27.17 -5.44
N ARG A 345 -8.78 27.51 -4.18
CA ARG A 345 -8.73 28.92 -3.70
C ARG A 345 -7.34 29.53 -3.85
N VAL A 346 -6.29 28.76 -3.57
CA VAL A 346 -4.91 29.21 -3.76
C VAL A 346 -4.57 29.33 -5.25
N CYS A 347 -5.00 28.38 -6.06
CA CYS A 347 -4.84 28.37 -7.52
C CYS A 347 -5.43 29.65 -8.15
N PHE A 348 -6.68 29.98 -7.78
CA PHE A 348 -7.36 31.22 -8.17
C PHE A 348 -6.57 32.46 -7.74
N SER A 349 -6.18 32.52 -6.47
CA SER A 349 -5.44 33.67 -5.91
C SER A 349 -4.06 33.85 -6.54
N ALA A 350 -3.45 32.78 -7.04
CA ALA A 350 -2.17 32.80 -7.76
C ALA A 350 -2.31 33.25 -9.22
N GLY A 351 -3.53 33.44 -9.73
CA GLY A 351 -3.80 33.86 -11.10
C GLY A 351 -3.48 32.79 -12.14
N ALA A 352 -3.61 31.51 -11.79
CA ALA A 352 -3.52 30.42 -12.78
C ALA A 352 -4.83 30.36 -13.58
N GLU A 353 -4.74 30.31 -14.91
CA GLU A 353 -5.92 30.28 -15.78
C GLU A 353 -6.44 28.84 -15.94
N PRO A 354 -7.76 28.63 -16.14
CA PRO A 354 -8.29 27.34 -16.55
C PRO A 354 -7.66 26.84 -17.86
N GLY A 355 -7.39 25.55 -17.95
CA GLY A 355 -6.79 24.91 -19.10
C GLY A 355 -5.89 23.73 -18.75
N GLU A 356 -5.31 23.12 -19.79
CA GLU A 356 -4.36 22.02 -19.69
C GLU A 356 -2.92 22.52 -19.81
N TYR A 357 -2.05 22.05 -18.92
CA TYR A 357 -0.65 22.41 -18.87
C TYR A 357 0.22 21.16 -18.93
N SER A 358 1.28 21.19 -19.73
CA SER A 358 2.27 20.12 -19.84
C SER A 358 3.71 20.62 -19.72
N GLY A 359 4.62 19.72 -19.39
CA GLY A 359 6.05 20.03 -19.35
C GLY A 359 6.41 21.20 -18.43
N LYS A 360 7.34 22.04 -18.88
CA LYS A 360 7.77 23.23 -18.12
C LYS A 360 6.66 24.25 -17.85
N SER A 361 5.55 24.23 -18.59
CA SER A 361 4.40 25.10 -18.32
C SER A 361 3.67 24.64 -17.05
N ALA A 362 3.40 23.34 -16.93
CA ALA A 362 2.84 22.69 -15.76
C ALA A 362 3.71 22.92 -14.51
N THR A 363 5.02 22.71 -14.61
CA THR A 363 5.96 22.99 -13.50
C THR A 363 5.85 24.44 -13.03
N ARG A 364 5.73 25.41 -13.96
CA ARG A 364 5.64 26.83 -13.61
C ARG A 364 4.36 27.16 -12.86
N VAL A 365 3.23 26.58 -13.26
CA VAL A 365 1.94 26.76 -12.58
C VAL A 365 2.01 26.23 -11.16
N ILE A 366 2.46 24.99 -10.95
CA ILE A 366 2.57 24.40 -9.60
C ILE A 366 3.51 25.22 -8.73
N ARG A 367 4.71 25.53 -9.22
CA ARG A 367 5.73 26.25 -8.42
C ARG A 367 5.29 27.64 -8.00
N ARG A 368 4.38 28.30 -8.75
CA ARG A 368 3.82 29.61 -8.36
C ARG A 368 2.88 29.53 -7.17
N MET A 369 2.06 28.48 -7.09
CA MET A 369 1.09 28.31 -6.00
C MET A 369 1.67 27.56 -4.79
N GLN A 370 2.73 26.78 -4.97
CA GLN A 370 3.27 25.84 -3.99
C GLN A 370 3.48 26.41 -2.58
N THR A 371 4.23 27.50 -2.44
CA THR A 371 4.51 28.09 -1.11
C THR A 371 3.22 28.52 -0.40
N SER A 372 2.24 29.03 -1.14
CA SER A 372 0.95 29.46 -0.59
C SER A 372 0.09 28.27 -0.16
N ILE A 373 0.07 27.19 -0.94
CA ILE A 373 -0.66 25.96 -0.57
C ILE A 373 -0.04 25.35 0.69
N VAL A 374 1.30 25.25 0.74
CA VAL A 374 2.00 24.72 1.92
C VAL A 374 1.71 25.57 3.16
N LYS A 375 1.66 26.90 3.02
CA LYS A 375 1.29 27.78 4.12
C LYS A 375 -0.13 27.50 4.65
N VAL A 376 -1.12 27.35 3.77
CA VAL A 376 -2.49 26.99 4.19
C VAL A 376 -2.51 25.67 4.95
N PHE A 377 -1.75 24.67 4.48
CA PHE A 377 -1.62 23.39 5.16
C PHE A 377 -0.93 23.51 6.54
N GLU A 378 0.19 24.23 6.63
CA GLU A 378 0.90 24.48 7.89
C GLU A 378 0.03 25.25 8.88
N ASP A 379 -0.75 26.22 8.42
CA ASP A 379 -1.69 26.98 9.24
C ASP A 379 -2.79 26.06 9.82
N GLN A 380 -3.28 25.07 9.07
CA GLN A 380 -4.22 24.05 9.57
C GLN A 380 -3.59 23.13 10.60
N ILE A 381 -2.36 22.63 10.36
CA ILE A 381 -1.63 21.79 11.32
C ILE A 381 -1.41 22.52 12.65
N SER A 382 -1.08 23.81 12.59
CA SER A 382 -0.71 24.62 13.76
C SER A 382 -1.81 24.73 14.82
N GLN A 383 -3.05 24.42 14.47
CA GLN A 383 -4.24 24.49 15.33
C GLN A 383 -4.35 23.32 16.31
N TYR A 384 -3.61 22.24 16.08
CA TYR A 384 -3.69 21.00 16.88
C TYR A 384 -2.50 20.86 17.83
N SER A 385 -2.66 20.06 18.89
CA SER A 385 -1.55 19.74 19.79
C SER A 385 -0.41 19.04 19.05
N LYS A 386 0.76 19.68 18.99
CA LYS A 386 1.96 19.17 18.29
C LYS A 386 2.34 17.75 18.76
N LYS A 387 2.25 17.51 20.06
CA LYS A 387 2.56 16.22 20.70
C LYS A 387 1.58 15.13 20.27
N HIS A 388 0.29 15.42 20.42
CA HIS A 388 -0.77 14.48 20.11
C HIS A 388 -0.74 14.13 18.61
N LEU A 389 -0.63 15.15 17.75
CA LEU A 389 -0.55 14.96 16.31
C LEU A 389 0.73 14.22 15.91
N HIS A 390 1.88 14.50 16.52
CA HIS A 390 3.12 13.74 16.26
C HIS A 390 2.94 12.24 16.53
N ASN A 391 2.39 11.86 17.69
CA ASN A 391 2.15 10.46 18.04
C ASN A 391 1.20 9.78 17.05
N LYS A 392 0.11 10.47 16.69
CA LYS A 392 -0.90 9.97 15.75
C LYS A 392 -0.33 9.75 14.35
N VAL A 393 0.41 10.73 13.81
CA VAL A 393 1.08 10.62 12.51
C VAL A 393 2.16 9.55 12.54
N LEU A 394 2.95 9.44 13.62
CA LEU A 394 4.00 8.42 13.75
C LEU A 394 3.42 7.01 13.78
N ASN A 395 2.32 6.76 14.50
CA ASN A 395 1.61 5.48 14.42
C ASN A 395 1.13 5.17 13.00
N TYR A 396 0.55 6.15 12.31
CA TYR A 396 0.10 5.98 10.92
C TYR A 396 1.28 5.65 10.00
N TYR A 397 2.37 6.43 10.06
CA TYR A 397 3.62 6.20 9.32
C TYR A 397 4.16 4.79 9.57
N THR A 398 4.22 4.37 10.84
CA THR A 398 4.66 3.03 11.23
C THR A 398 3.76 1.94 10.67
N THR A 399 2.44 2.13 10.69
CA THR A 399 1.48 1.18 10.11
C THR A 399 1.69 1.05 8.60
N GLN A 400 1.92 2.16 7.89
CA GLN A 400 2.21 2.11 6.46
C GLN A 400 3.51 1.33 6.19
N LEU A 401 4.54 1.58 7.01
CA LEU A 401 5.83 0.92 6.88
C LEU A 401 5.76 -0.58 7.15
N HIS A 402 5.06 -0.99 8.22
CA HIS A 402 4.78 -2.39 8.53
C HIS A 402 4.06 -3.07 7.35
N GLY A 403 3.04 -2.42 6.80
CA GLY A 403 2.31 -2.88 5.61
C GLY A 403 3.24 -3.14 4.41
N ILE A 404 4.22 -2.27 4.14
CA ILE A 404 5.20 -2.47 3.06
C ILE A 404 6.08 -3.70 3.31
N ILE A 405 6.54 -3.88 4.55
CA ILE A 405 7.44 -4.98 4.94
C ILE A 405 6.70 -6.32 4.84
N VAL A 406 5.50 -6.42 5.43
CA VAL A 406 4.68 -7.63 5.44
C VAL A 406 4.23 -8.02 4.04
N ASN A 407 3.68 -7.08 3.26
CA ASN A 407 3.19 -7.40 1.92
C ASN A 407 4.31 -7.71 0.93
N ARG A 408 5.56 -7.26 1.18
CA ARG A 408 6.73 -7.73 0.40
C ARG A 408 6.99 -9.21 0.62
N LYS A 409 6.88 -9.70 1.86
CA LYS A 409 7.04 -11.12 2.18
C LYS A 409 5.88 -11.93 1.59
N ARG A 410 4.65 -11.44 1.72
CA ARG A 410 3.42 -12.07 1.16
C ARG A 410 3.54 -12.36 -0.33
N TYR A 411 4.02 -11.41 -1.13
CA TYR A 411 4.03 -11.53 -2.60
C TYR A 411 4.70 -12.83 -3.09
N SER A 412 5.80 -13.25 -2.45
CA SER A 412 6.55 -14.46 -2.84
C SER A 412 6.31 -15.65 -1.90
N SER A 413 5.20 -15.66 -1.15
CA SER A 413 4.97 -16.66 -0.08
C SER A 413 4.40 -17.99 -0.58
N PHE A 414 3.80 -18.02 -1.77
CA PHE A 414 3.09 -19.20 -2.27
C PHE A 414 3.56 -19.59 -3.67
N ASN A 415 3.60 -20.90 -3.93
CA ASN A 415 3.86 -21.50 -5.24
C ASN A 415 2.94 -22.70 -5.55
N ASN A 416 2.00 -22.99 -4.65
CA ASN A 416 1.14 -24.18 -4.68
C ASN A 416 -0.36 -23.85 -4.69
N LEU A 417 -0.74 -22.58 -4.84
CA LEU A 417 -2.12 -22.19 -5.07
C LEU A 417 -2.55 -22.57 -6.49
N ASP A 418 -3.86 -22.67 -6.69
CA ASP A 418 -4.45 -22.69 -8.03
C ASP A 418 -3.90 -21.49 -8.85
N PRO A 419 -3.53 -21.67 -10.14
CA PRO A 419 -2.88 -20.60 -10.91
C PRO A 419 -3.70 -19.30 -11.00
N VAL A 420 -5.03 -19.40 -11.09
CA VAL A 420 -5.90 -18.21 -11.16
C VAL A 420 -5.89 -17.47 -9.83
N VAL A 421 -5.95 -18.22 -8.73
CA VAL A 421 -5.90 -17.67 -7.37
C VAL A 421 -4.53 -17.08 -7.06
N GLN A 422 -3.45 -17.69 -7.56
CA GLN A 422 -2.10 -17.15 -7.41
C GLN A 422 -1.98 -15.77 -8.08
N GLU A 423 -2.46 -15.62 -9.31
CA GLU A 423 -2.44 -14.34 -10.04
C GLU A 423 -3.29 -13.28 -9.33
N GLU A 424 -4.50 -13.64 -8.88
CA GLU A 424 -5.37 -12.78 -8.07
C GLU A 424 -4.66 -12.30 -6.80
N PHE A 425 -4.03 -13.22 -6.06
CA PHE A 425 -3.30 -12.93 -4.83
C PHE A 425 -2.10 -12.02 -5.06
N GLU A 426 -1.29 -12.28 -6.09
CA GLU A 426 -0.13 -11.47 -6.45
C GLU A 426 -0.55 -10.05 -6.84
N GLN A 427 -1.59 -9.91 -7.67
CA GLN A 427 -2.15 -8.61 -8.06
C GLN A 427 -2.66 -7.83 -6.85
N LYS A 428 -3.48 -8.46 -5.98
CA LYS A 428 -4.06 -7.83 -4.79
C LYS A 428 -2.96 -7.40 -3.81
N THR A 429 -2.00 -8.29 -3.55
CA THR A 429 -0.85 -8.01 -2.67
C THR A 429 0.02 -6.87 -3.20
N ARG A 430 0.24 -6.82 -4.52
CA ARG A 430 0.96 -5.73 -5.18
C ARG A 430 0.24 -4.39 -5.01
N ASN A 431 -1.08 -4.35 -5.28
CA ASN A 431 -1.88 -3.13 -5.16
C ASN A 431 -1.86 -2.58 -3.73
N ILE A 432 -2.13 -3.45 -2.74
CA ILE A 432 -2.08 -3.11 -1.31
C ILE A 432 -0.69 -2.58 -0.93
N ARG A 433 0.38 -3.22 -1.39
CA ARG A 433 1.74 -2.79 -1.07
C ARG A 433 2.08 -1.42 -1.66
N GLU A 434 1.68 -1.13 -2.90
CA GLU A 434 1.93 0.17 -3.52
C GLU A 434 1.08 1.28 -2.88
N GLU A 435 -0.14 0.96 -2.43
CA GLU A 435 -0.95 1.87 -1.61
C GLU A 435 -0.22 2.24 -0.31
N PHE A 436 0.27 1.25 0.45
CA PHE A 436 1.07 1.49 1.65
C PHE A 436 2.32 2.35 1.34
N ARG A 437 2.97 2.15 0.18
CA ARG A 437 4.13 2.97 -0.24
C ARG A 437 3.74 4.42 -0.52
N ARG A 438 2.60 4.68 -1.16
CA ARG A 438 2.08 6.03 -1.40
C ARG A 438 1.76 6.71 -0.08
N ASN A 439 0.97 6.03 0.76
CA ASN A 439 0.54 6.54 2.05
C ASN A 439 1.70 6.80 3.01
N LEU A 440 2.78 6.00 2.96
CA LEU A 440 4.00 6.25 3.74
C LEU A 440 4.62 7.62 3.42
N ARG A 441 4.66 8.01 2.14
CA ARG A 441 5.20 9.32 1.71
C ARG A 441 4.32 10.46 2.20
N THR A 442 3.00 10.31 2.09
CA THR A 442 2.01 11.24 2.64
C THR A 442 2.17 11.41 4.14
N ALA A 443 2.30 10.29 4.86
CA ALA A 443 2.55 10.28 6.30
C ALA A 443 3.87 10.98 6.65
N GLN A 444 4.94 10.73 5.89
CA GLN A 444 6.24 11.40 6.10
C GLN A 444 6.12 12.91 5.94
N TYR A 445 5.42 13.36 4.90
CA TYR A 445 5.24 14.79 4.63
C TYR A 445 4.50 15.48 5.79
N LEU A 446 3.36 14.93 6.22
CA LEU A 446 2.61 15.45 7.37
C LEU A 446 3.45 15.42 8.65
N LEU A 447 4.20 14.35 8.89
CA LEU A 447 5.04 14.18 10.08
C LEU A 447 6.13 15.25 10.15
N GLU A 448 6.88 15.42 9.06
CA GLU A 448 7.94 16.43 8.97
C GLU A 448 7.35 17.85 9.03
N SER A 449 6.18 18.11 8.42
CA SER A 449 5.51 19.42 8.49
C SER A 449 5.11 19.77 9.92
N ASN A 450 4.48 18.84 10.64
CA ASN A 450 4.13 19.01 12.06
C ASN A 450 5.37 19.29 12.92
N LEU A 451 6.49 18.61 12.65
CA LEU A 451 7.72 18.81 13.41
C LEU A 451 8.42 20.13 13.07
N ALA A 452 8.36 20.58 11.81
CA ALA A 452 9.08 21.75 11.32
C ALA A 452 8.47 23.09 11.76
N ILE A 453 7.18 23.13 12.13
CA ILE A 453 6.47 24.38 12.46
C ILE A 453 6.27 24.58 13.96
N GLN A 454 5.97 25.83 14.32
CA GLN A 454 5.44 26.17 15.64
C GLN A 454 3.92 26.05 15.62
N HIS A 455 3.35 25.66 16.76
CA HIS A 455 1.92 25.49 16.93
C HIS A 455 1.35 26.63 17.79
N GLN A 456 0.05 26.86 17.67
CA GLN A 456 -0.66 27.87 18.46
C GLN A 456 -0.76 27.48 19.95
N ASP A 457 -1.05 28.45 20.82
CA ASP A 457 -1.26 28.21 22.26
C ASP A 457 -2.72 27.74 22.51
N ASN A 458 -2.94 26.77 23.42
CA ASN A 458 -4.24 26.15 23.75
C ASN A 458 -4.91 25.31 22.65
N ASN A 459 -4.14 24.41 22.04
CA ASN A 459 -4.63 23.58 20.95
C ASN A 459 -5.48 22.39 21.41
N SER A 460 -6.46 22.03 20.57
CA SER A 460 -7.28 20.83 20.71
C SER A 460 -6.52 19.58 20.26
N GLU A 461 -7.00 18.42 20.71
CA GLU A 461 -6.56 17.13 20.15
C GLU A 461 -7.19 16.93 18.77
N CYS A 462 -6.40 16.41 17.83
CA CYS A 462 -6.87 16.18 16.46
C CYS A 462 -7.74 14.91 16.40
N LYS A 463 -9.02 15.09 16.07
CA LYS A 463 -10.01 14.02 15.91
C LYS A 463 -9.72 13.16 14.67
N LYS A 464 -10.48 12.08 14.50
CA LYS A 464 -10.29 11.13 13.38
C LYS A 464 -10.48 11.82 12.02
N ASP A 465 -11.65 12.42 11.76
CA ASP A 465 -11.92 13.10 10.48
C ASP A 465 -10.97 14.28 10.21
N GLU A 466 -10.63 15.08 11.23
CA GLU A 466 -9.63 16.15 11.13
C GLU A 466 -8.27 15.61 10.67
N PHE A 467 -7.85 14.46 11.20
CA PHE A 467 -6.61 13.81 10.81
C PHE A 467 -6.66 13.25 9.38
N GLU A 468 -7.79 12.66 8.98
CA GLU A 468 -8.02 12.15 7.62
C GLU A 468 -8.03 13.29 6.58
N ASN A 469 -8.56 14.46 6.95
CA ASN A 469 -8.46 15.69 6.17
C ASN A 469 -7.01 16.16 6.00
N LEU A 470 -6.20 16.17 7.07
CA LEU A 470 -4.78 16.52 7.00
C LEU A 470 -3.99 15.54 6.13
N LEU A 471 -4.28 14.24 6.20
CA LEU A 471 -3.68 13.22 5.34
C LEU A 471 -4.03 13.44 3.86
N ALA A 472 -5.31 13.70 3.54
CA ALA A 472 -5.74 13.97 2.18
C ALA A 472 -5.08 15.24 1.61
N PHE A 473 -4.91 16.29 2.43
CA PHE A 473 -4.19 17.49 2.03
C PHE A 473 -2.70 17.20 1.78
N ALA A 474 -2.04 16.51 2.71
CA ALA A 474 -0.65 16.11 2.55
C ALA A 474 -0.42 15.27 1.27
N ASP A 475 -1.36 14.39 0.94
CA ASP A 475 -1.31 13.57 -0.28
C ASP A 475 -1.29 14.44 -1.53
N TRP A 476 -2.22 15.40 -1.63
CA TRP A 476 -2.24 16.36 -2.73
C TRP A 476 -0.95 17.16 -2.85
N LEU A 477 -0.34 17.57 -1.73
CA LEU A 477 0.96 18.27 -1.75
C LEU A 477 2.08 17.40 -2.30
N VAL A 478 2.11 16.12 -1.94
CA VAL A 478 3.08 15.15 -2.47
C VAL A 478 2.86 14.94 -3.96
N VAL A 479 1.62 14.70 -4.38
CA VAL A 479 1.23 14.47 -5.78
C VAL A 479 1.57 15.67 -6.66
N LEU A 480 1.20 16.89 -6.26
CA LEU A 480 1.51 18.10 -7.02
C LEU A 480 3.01 18.29 -7.21
N GLN A 481 3.81 18.06 -6.17
CA GLN A 481 5.26 18.19 -6.27
C GLN A 481 5.89 17.12 -7.17
N ASP A 482 5.47 15.86 -7.03
CA ASP A 482 5.93 14.75 -7.89
C ASP A 482 5.61 15.02 -9.38
N ASN A 483 4.44 15.58 -9.64
CA ASN A 483 4.04 15.96 -11.00
C ASN A 483 4.81 17.19 -11.49
N ALA A 484 5.10 18.17 -10.63
CA ALA A 484 5.95 19.31 -10.99
C ALA A 484 7.35 18.85 -11.43
N ASP A 485 7.91 17.88 -10.70
CA ASP A 485 9.22 17.32 -11.00
C ASP A 485 9.18 16.48 -12.27
N THR A 486 8.18 15.59 -12.43
CA THR A 486 8.00 14.81 -13.67
C THR A 486 7.87 15.73 -14.88
N CYS A 487 6.96 16.71 -14.84
CA CYS A 487 6.76 17.69 -15.91
C CYS A 487 7.99 18.57 -16.18
N HIS A 488 8.89 18.74 -15.21
CA HIS A 488 10.12 19.50 -15.44
C HIS A 488 11.04 18.80 -16.45
N PHE A 489 10.98 17.46 -16.47
CA PHE A 489 11.85 16.60 -17.25
C PHE A 489 11.14 16.04 -18.49
N THR A 490 9.85 15.73 -18.44
CA THR A 490 9.10 15.11 -19.54
C THR A 490 7.87 15.94 -19.94
N ASP A 491 7.53 15.89 -21.24
CA ASP A 491 6.42 16.68 -21.82
C ASP A 491 5.14 15.84 -22.07
N PHE A 492 5.20 14.51 -21.89
CA PHE A 492 4.13 13.58 -22.33
C PHE A 492 3.64 12.59 -21.26
N ASP A 493 4.28 12.52 -20.10
CA ASP A 493 3.93 11.55 -19.06
C ASP A 493 2.69 11.98 -18.25
N VAL A 494 2.63 13.26 -17.90
CA VAL A 494 1.60 13.83 -17.01
C VAL A 494 1.19 15.22 -17.51
N LEU A 495 -0.11 15.50 -17.48
CA LEU A 495 -0.66 16.85 -17.67
C LEU A 495 -1.37 17.30 -16.40
N ILE A 496 -1.41 18.62 -16.21
CA ILE A 496 -2.20 19.26 -15.16
C ILE A 496 -3.38 19.92 -15.82
N GLN A 497 -4.57 19.62 -15.33
CA GLN A 497 -5.79 20.31 -15.71
C GLN A 497 -6.20 21.26 -14.58
N ILE A 498 -6.52 22.50 -14.94
CA ILE A 498 -7.24 23.43 -14.08
C ILE A 498 -8.59 23.65 -14.74
N ASP A 499 -9.67 23.27 -14.05
CA ASP A 499 -11.01 23.48 -14.58
C ASP A 499 -11.51 24.92 -14.35
N ASP A 500 -12.73 25.21 -14.82
CA ASP A 500 -13.34 26.54 -14.69
C ASP A 500 -13.63 26.93 -13.23
N GLU A 501 -13.67 25.97 -12.29
CA GLU A 501 -13.77 26.22 -10.85
C GLU A 501 -12.39 26.27 -10.17
N TYR A 502 -11.31 26.30 -10.94
CA TYR A 502 -9.91 26.32 -10.50
C TYR A 502 -9.47 25.05 -9.75
N LYS A 503 -10.23 23.96 -9.87
CA LYS A 503 -9.84 22.68 -9.31
C LYS A 503 -8.68 22.12 -10.13
N VAL A 504 -7.66 21.68 -9.42
CA VAL A 504 -6.45 21.09 -10.02
C VAL A 504 -6.66 19.58 -10.09
N ASP A 505 -6.43 19.00 -11.26
CA ASP A 505 -6.41 17.56 -11.53
C ASP A 505 -5.15 17.17 -12.28
N ASN A 506 -4.78 15.89 -12.17
CA ASN A 506 -3.66 15.31 -12.90
C ASN A 506 -4.21 14.29 -13.90
N ILE A 507 -3.84 14.44 -15.17
CA ILE A 507 -4.23 13.53 -16.24
C ILE A 507 -2.99 12.74 -16.64
N PHE A 508 -3.05 11.42 -16.50
CA PHE A 508 -2.09 10.52 -17.11
C PHE A 508 -2.49 10.27 -18.56
N SER A 509 -1.53 10.30 -19.48
CA SER A 509 -1.77 9.85 -20.85
C SER A 509 -2.06 8.33 -20.84
N GLU A 510 -2.88 7.83 -21.76
CA GLU A 510 -3.15 6.38 -21.89
C GLU A 510 -1.85 5.57 -22.00
N ILE A 511 -0.87 6.12 -22.73
CA ILE A 511 0.47 5.55 -22.87
C ILE A 511 1.20 5.51 -21.52
N GLY A 512 1.12 6.58 -20.73
CA GLY A 512 1.72 6.65 -19.39
C GLY A 512 1.14 5.62 -18.42
N VAL A 513 -0.19 5.39 -18.47
CA VAL A 513 -0.86 4.37 -17.64
C VAL A 513 -0.34 2.97 -17.98
N LEU A 514 -0.36 2.61 -19.27
CA LEU A 514 0.11 1.30 -19.74
C LEU A 514 1.59 1.06 -19.39
N GLN A 515 2.44 2.08 -19.57
CA GLN A 515 3.85 1.99 -19.19
C GLN A 515 4.05 1.83 -17.68
N TYR A 516 3.27 2.55 -16.87
CA TYR A 516 3.32 2.43 -15.42
C TYR A 516 2.94 1.02 -14.96
N GLU A 517 1.84 0.47 -15.48
CA GLU A 517 1.39 -0.88 -15.16
C GLU A 517 2.42 -1.94 -15.59
N GLU A 518 3.00 -1.80 -16.77
CA GLU A 518 4.04 -2.71 -17.26
C GLU A 518 5.30 -2.66 -16.38
N ILE A 519 5.78 -1.46 -16.05
CA ILE A 519 6.93 -1.25 -15.15
C ILE A 519 6.64 -1.83 -13.78
N LEU A 520 5.42 -1.62 -13.26
CA LEU A 520 5.03 -2.12 -11.96
C LEU A 520 4.99 -3.65 -11.96
N ARG A 521 4.46 -4.29 -13.01
CA ARG A 521 4.50 -5.74 -13.14
C ARG A 521 5.93 -6.27 -13.17
N ARG A 522 6.78 -5.71 -14.06
CA ARG A 522 8.20 -6.09 -14.18
C ARG A 522 8.96 -5.93 -12.87
N LYS A 523 8.68 -4.88 -12.09
CA LYS A 523 9.31 -4.59 -10.79
C LYS A 523 9.14 -5.73 -9.78
N TYR A 524 8.01 -6.43 -9.81
CA TYR A 524 7.71 -7.51 -8.87
C TYR A 524 8.13 -8.89 -9.38
N GLU A 525 8.22 -9.09 -10.69
CA GLU A 525 8.61 -10.37 -11.30
C GLU A 525 10.13 -10.58 -11.38
N GLN A 526 10.91 -9.50 -11.30
CA GLN A 526 12.36 -9.56 -11.47
C GLN A 526 13.14 -9.61 -10.15
N GLN A 527 14.43 -9.90 -10.28
CA GLN A 527 15.42 -9.73 -9.21
C GLN A 527 16.53 -8.81 -9.70
N ASP A 528 17.05 -7.99 -8.78
CA ASP A 528 18.28 -7.23 -9.03
C ASP A 528 19.45 -8.21 -9.22
N TYR A 529 20.51 -7.77 -9.89
CA TYR A 529 21.74 -8.53 -10.05
C TYR A 529 22.31 -8.87 -8.65
N PRO A 530 22.62 -10.15 -8.38
CA PRO A 530 22.99 -10.60 -7.05
C PRO A 530 24.37 -10.10 -6.63
N ILE A 531 24.48 -9.62 -5.39
CA ILE A 531 25.76 -9.38 -4.72
C ILE A 531 26.37 -10.72 -4.33
N LYS A 532 27.65 -10.96 -4.67
CA LYS A 532 28.33 -12.25 -4.46
C LYS A 532 28.55 -12.56 -2.99
N ASN A 533 28.71 -11.52 -2.16
CA ASN A 533 28.91 -11.61 -0.72
C ASN A 533 30.14 -12.45 -0.34
N ASP A 534 31.25 -12.21 -1.04
CA ASP A 534 32.52 -12.89 -0.87
C ASP A 534 33.51 -12.14 0.05
N GLU A 535 34.75 -12.64 0.17
CA GLU A 535 35.76 -12.00 1.02
C GLU A 535 36.10 -10.58 0.58
N THR A 536 36.12 -10.30 -0.73
CA THR A 536 36.39 -8.96 -1.23
C THR A 536 35.24 -8.00 -0.90
N ASP A 537 33.99 -8.47 -0.88
CA ASP A 537 32.85 -7.67 -0.40
C ASP A 537 32.96 -7.37 1.10
N LYS A 538 33.44 -8.33 1.90
CA LYS A 538 33.71 -8.12 3.33
C LYS A 538 34.81 -7.07 3.53
N GLU A 539 35.87 -7.10 2.73
CA GLU A 539 36.94 -6.09 2.76
C GLU A 539 36.41 -4.69 2.44
N TYR A 540 35.56 -4.55 1.42
CA TYR A 540 34.92 -3.27 1.10
C TYR A 540 33.99 -2.79 2.20
N LEU A 541 33.25 -3.70 2.86
CA LEU A 541 32.41 -3.36 4.00
C LEU A 541 33.23 -2.82 5.18
N ILE A 542 34.39 -3.42 5.47
CA ILE A 542 35.32 -2.95 6.51
C ILE A 542 35.88 -1.55 6.15
N GLN A 543 36.22 -1.34 4.88
CA GLN A 543 36.65 -0.02 4.39
C GLN A 543 35.52 1.01 4.51
N CYS A 544 34.28 0.65 4.18
CA CYS A 544 33.11 1.52 4.33
C CYS A 544 32.87 1.86 5.81
N ALA A 545 32.98 0.90 6.72
CA ALA A 545 32.84 1.15 8.16
C ALA A 545 33.93 2.12 8.68
N SER A 546 35.16 1.98 8.20
CA SER A 546 36.27 2.88 8.53
C SER A 546 36.05 4.28 7.98
N ALA A 547 35.61 4.39 6.72
CA ALA A 547 35.28 5.66 6.08
C ALA A 547 34.08 6.35 6.75
N PHE A 548 33.06 5.59 7.13
CA PHE A 548 31.89 6.08 7.85
C PHE A 548 32.28 6.69 9.21
N PHE A 549 33.21 6.06 9.92
CA PHE A 549 33.75 6.62 11.17
C PHE A 549 34.51 7.93 10.93
N ILE A 550 35.27 8.05 9.85
CA ILE A 550 35.98 9.29 9.49
C ILE A 550 34.98 10.42 9.18
N ASP A 551 33.94 10.11 8.40
CA ASP A 551 32.94 11.09 7.95
C ASP A 551 32.02 11.55 9.10
N THR A 552 31.62 10.63 9.99
CA THR A 552 30.56 10.89 10.98
C THR A 552 31.05 10.95 12.43
N GLY A 553 32.21 10.38 12.74
CA GLY A 553 32.66 10.11 14.11
C GLY A 553 31.90 8.98 14.81
N ILE A 554 31.04 8.23 14.10
CA ILE A 554 30.21 7.16 14.64
C ILE A 554 30.76 5.79 14.23
N GLU A 555 30.91 4.90 15.22
CA GLU A 555 31.28 3.51 14.95
C GLU A 555 30.06 2.74 14.41
N LEU A 556 30.16 2.22 13.18
CA LEU A 556 29.04 1.54 12.52
C LEU A 556 28.52 0.34 13.33
N GLY A 557 29.41 -0.44 13.96
CA GLY A 557 29.02 -1.57 14.80
C GLY A 557 28.19 -1.14 16.02
N MET A 558 28.55 -0.03 16.66
CA MET A 558 27.79 0.55 17.77
C MET A 558 26.40 1.02 17.30
N LEU A 559 26.35 1.69 16.15
CA LEU A 559 25.11 2.19 15.56
C LEU A 559 24.12 1.07 15.22
N ILE A 560 24.58 0.02 14.54
CA ILE A 560 23.74 -1.13 14.17
C ILE A 560 23.26 -1.88 15.41
N SER A 561 24.12 -2.05 16.42
CA SER A 561 23.74 -2.69 17.69
C SER A 561 22.67 -1.89 18.44
N LEU A 562 22.77 -0.55 18.41
CA LEU A 562 21.77 0.33 19.00
C LEU A 562 20.42 0.18 18.30
N PHE A 563 20.39 0.04 16.97
CA PHE A 563 19.13 -0.19 16.25
C PHE A 563 18.48 -1.52 16.63
N GLU A 564 19.27 -2.60 16.69
CA GLU A 564 18.79 -3.93 17.08
C GLU A 564 18.24 -3.96 18.52
N TYR A 565 18.83 -3.14 19.40
CA TYR A 565 18.30 -2.93 20.74
C TYR A 565 16.97 -2.16 20.73
N LEU A 566 16.91 -1.02 20.04
CA LEU A 566 15.74 -0.13 20.00
C LEU A 566 14.53 -0.74 19.26
N GLN A 567 14.73 -1.65 18.31
CA GLN A 567 13.63 -2.26 17.55
C GLN A 567 12.87 -3.37 18.32
N LEU A 568 13.44 -3.93 19.38
CA LEU A 568 12.81 -5.06 20.10
C LEU A 568 13.22 -5.14 21.58
N LYS A 569 14.51 -5.36 21.87
CA LYS A 569 15.01 -5.69 23.22
C LYS A 569 14.68 -4.65 24.28
N VAL A 570 14.71 -3.37 23.91
CA VAL A 570 14.45 -2.26 24.84
C VAL A 570 13.06 -2.32 25.47
N LEU A 571 12.10 -2.95 24.78
CA LEU A 571 10.68 -2.91 25.14
C LEU A 571 10.31 -3.83 26.30
N ASP A 572 11.21 -4.76 26.68
CA ASP A 572 11.05 -5.59 27.88
C ASP A 572 11.27 -4.79 29.18
N ASN A 573 11.76 -3.55 29.08
CA ASN A 573 12.09 -2.72 30.22
C ASN A 573 10.95 -1.80 30.67
N PRO A 574 10.67 -1.72 31.99
CA PRO A 574 9.56 -0.91 32.53
C PRO A 574 9.79 0.61 32.44
N PHE A 575 11.00 1.08 32.08
CA PHE A 575 11.27 2.52 31.90
C PHE A 575 10.90 3.03 30.51
N VAL A 576 10.50 2.12 29.61
CA VAL A 576 10.05 2.40 28.26
C VAL A 576 8.53 2.28 28.26
N GLU A 577 7.86 3.33 27.79
CA GLU A 577 6.41 3.43 27.85
C GLU A 577 5.84 3.60 26.45
N GLU A 578 4.87 2.77 26.08
CA GLU A 578 4.06 2.97 24.87
C GLU A 578 3.04 4.09 25.15
N ILE A 579 3.26 5.27 24.56
CA ILE A 579 2.40 6.46 24.79
C ILE A 579 1.28 6.60 23.76
N TYR A 580 1.37 5.81 22.69
CA TYR A 580 0.39 5.67 21.63
C TYR A 580 0.74 4.36 20.89
N PRO A 581 -0.20 3.64 20.26
CA PRO A 581 0.14 2.42 19.52
C PRO A 581 1.37 2.60 18.62
N ASN A 582 2.36 1.71 18.76
CA ASN A 582 3.63 1.73 18.03
C ASN A 582 4.60 2.90 18.36
N VAL A 583 4.28 3.75 19.33
CA VAL A 583 5.05 4.95 19.69
C VAL A 583 5.50 4.87 21.14
N PHE A 584 6.82 4.89 21.34
CA PHE A 584 7.44 4.70 22.64
C PHE A 584 8.18 5.95 23.09
N GLN A 585 8.17 6.18 24.40
CA GLN A 585 9.03 7.18 25.03
C GLN A 585 9.96 6.56 26.07
N ALA A 586 11.16 7.12 26.18
CA ALA A 586 12.11 6.77 27.24
C ALA A 586 13.10 7.90 27.53
N GLN A 587 13.71 7.88 28.71
CA GLN A 587 14.79 8.81 29.07
C GLN A 587 16.09 8.41 28.33
N PRO A 588 16.81 9.35 27.68
CA PRO A 588 18.04 9.04 26.93
C PRO A 588 19.09 8.31 27.78
N ASP A 589 19.36 8.82 28.98
CA ASP A 589 20.38 8.23 29.88
C ASP A 589 20.03 6.79 30.27
N LYS A 590 18.74 6.48 30.43
CA LYS A 590 18.26 5.13 30.74
C LYS A 590 18.43 4.20 29.55
N LEU A 591 18.06 4.65 28.34
CA LEU A 591 18.27 3.91 27.10
C LEU A 591 19.74 3.52 26.93
N ILE A 592 20.66 4.49 27.10
CA ILE A 592 22.09 4.26 26.97
C ILE A 592 22.59 3.32 28.07
N SER A 593 22.19 3.55 29.33
CA SER A 593 22.65 2.71 30.43
C SER A 593 22.25 1.24 30.28
N ASP A 594 21.03 0.98 29.81
CA ASP A 594 20.51 -0.37 29.59
C ASP A 594 21.12 -1.02 28.36
N PHE A 595 21.24 -0.28 27.25
CA PHE A 595 21.92 -0.73 26.04
C PHE A 595 23.35 -1.21 26.32
N LEU A 596 24.10 -0.48 27.15
CA LEU A 596 25.47 -0.84 27.53
C LEU A 596 25.56 -2.14 28.34
N THR A 597 24.48 -2.58 29.00
CA THR A 597 24.46 -3.88 29.71
C THR A 597 24.55 -5.08 28.78
N LEU A 598 24.29 -4.89 27.48
CA LEU A 598 24.36 -5.95 26.47
C LEU A 598 25.81 -6.32 26.11
N PHE A 599 26.79 -5.51 26.48
CA PHE A 599 28.20 -5.73 26.18
C PHE A 599 28.86 -6.53 27.31
N LEU A 600 29.57 -7.60 26.95
CA LEU A 600 30.28 -8.46 27.91
C LEU A 600 31.41 -7.71 28.64
N GLU A 601 32.09 -6.80 27.96
CA GLU A 601 33.16 -5.96 28.50
C GLU A 601 32.99 -4.53 28.00
N LEU A 602 32.83 -3.58 28.93
CA LEU A 602 32.70 -2.16 28.62
C LEU A 602 34.08 -1.50 28.53
N LYS A 603 34.31 -0.75 27.46
CA LYS A 603 35.48 0.12 27.29
C LYS A 603 35.18 1.52 27.83
N HIS A 604 36.22 2.24 28.22
CA HIS A 604 36.10 3.57 28.83
C HIS A 604 35.34 4.59 27.96
N ASP A 605 35.36 4.44 26.64
CA ASP A 605 34.72 5.36 25.69
C ASP A 605 33.35 4.88 25.17
N ASP A 606 32.88 3.69 25.54
CA ASP A 606 31.65 3.10 25.00
C ASP A 606 30.40 3.91 25.36
N GLN A 607 30.37 4.53 26.55
CA GLN A 607 29.28 5.42 26.92
C GLN A 607 29.16 6.60 25.94
N LYS A 608 30.27 7.29 25.68
CA LYS A 608 30.31 8.42 24.75
C LYS A 608 29.97 7.99 23.32
N LYS A 609 30.40 6.79 22.90
CA LYS A 609 30.04 6.23 21.58
C LYS A 609 28.56 5.96 21.46
N ALA A 610 27.93 5.39 22.49
CA ALA A 610 26.50 5.12 22.51
C ALA A 610 25.68 6.42 22.51
N GLU A 611 26.08 7.41 23.31
CA GLU A 611 25.49 8.77 23.29
C GLU A 611 25.60 9.41 21.90
N ASN A 612 26.77 9.34 21.27
CA ASN A 612 26.97 9.85 19.91
C ASN A 612 26.10 9.12 18.88
N ALA A 613 25.95 7.79 19.00
CA ALA A 613 25.10 7.01 18.10
C ALA A 613 23.61 7.36 18.25
N LEU A 614 23.12 7.56 19.48
CA LEU A 614 21.75 8.02 19.72
C LEU A 614 21.54 9.45 19.17
N ASN A 615 22.49 10.35 19.41
CA ASN A 615 22.46 11.71 18.86
C ASN A 615 22.49 11.72 17.33
N PHE A 616 23.23 10.80 16.70
CA PHE A 616 23.30 10.67 15.25
C PHE A 616 21.94 10.39 14.61
N ILE A 617 21.08 9.62 15.28
CA ILE A 617 19.71 9.32 14.83
C ILE A 617 18.62 10.19 15.43
N THR A 618 19.01 11.20 16.23
CA THR A 618 18.08 12.16 16.82
C THR A 618 17.86 13.33 15.88
N LEU A 619 16.59 13.62 15.59
CA LEU A 619 16.16 14.64 14.64
C LEU A 619 16.29 16.04 15.24
N ASP A 620 16.90 16.95 14.48
CA ASP A 620 16.83 18.39 14.77
C ASP A 620 15.65 18.99 13.99
N CYS A 621 14.54 19.29 14.69
CA CYS A 621 13.33 19.81 14.05
C CYS A 621 13.57 21.13 13.28
N ASN A 622 14.57 21.93 13.68
CA ASN A 622 14.88 23.21 13.03
C ASN A 622 15.57 23.05 11.67
N LYS A 623 16.09 21.85 11.37
CA LYS A 623 16.83 21.55 10.14
C LYS A 623 16.01 20.78 9.11
N LEU A 624 14.72 20.53 9.36
CA LEU A 624 13.85 19.78 8.45
C LEU A 624 13.67 20.45 7.08
N LYS A 625 13.64 21.79 7.04
CA LYS A 625 13.54 22.59 5.81
C LYS A 625 14.92 22.93 5.19
N LEU A 626 16.01 22.33 5.66
CA LEU A 626 17.36 22.54 5.14
C LEU A 626 17.63 21.59 3.97
N LEU A 627 18.17 22.11 2.88
CA LEU A 627 18.71 21.34 1.76
C LEU A 627 20.11 21.87 1.42
N ASN A 628 21.14 21.03 1.57
CA ASN A 628 22.52 21.40 1.28
C ASN A 628 22.95 22.75 1.91
N GLY A 629 22.57 22.98 3.17
CA GLY A 629 22.88 24.22 3.90
C GLY A 629 21.96 25.42 3.60
N THR A 630 21.00 25.30 2.69
CA THR A 630 20.03 26.35 2.34
C THR A 630 18.67 26.06 2.97
N ILE A 631 18.06 27.05 3.63
CA ILE A 631 16.72 26.93 4.19
C ILE A 631 15.69 27.22 3.09
N HIS A 632 14.68 26.36 2.98
CA HIS A 632 13.56 26.50 2.06
C HIS A 632 12.26 26.83 2.81
N ASP A 633 11.31 27.49 2.14
CA ASP A 633 9.99 27.78 2.72
C ASP A 633 9.15 26.50 2.89
N ILE A 634 9.42 25.50 2.05
CA ILE A 634 8.71 24.21 2.00
C ILE A 634 9.68 23.07 2.31
N LEU A 635 9.14 21.91 2.70
CA LEU A 635 9.96 20.70 2.91
C LEU A 635 10.63 20.25 1.59
N PRO A 636 11.97 20.16 1.54
CA PRO A 636 12.69 19.81 0.32
C PRO A 636 12.76 18.29 0.10
N PHE A 637 11.63 17.61 -0.08
CA PHE A 637 11.62 16.14 -0.20
C PHE A 637 12.05 15.58 -1.57
N TRP A 638 12.31 16.45 -2.56
CA TRP A 638 12.73 16.04 -3.90
C TRP A 638 14.17 15.51 -3.97
N ASP A 639 15.11 16.04 -3.18
CA ASP A 639 16.54 15.68 -3.22
C ASP A 639 16.96 15.13 -1.85
N ARG A 640 16.79 13.80 -1.67
CA ARG A 640 16.93 13.14 -0.37
C ARG A 640 18.40 12.93 -0.01
N GLU A 641 19.23 12.67 -1.02
CA GLU A 641 20.68 12.49 -0.88
C GLU A 641 21.37 13.69 -0.19
N LYS A 642 20.83 14.90 -0.36
CA LYS A 642 21.36 16.13 0.26
C LYS A 642 20.69 16.53 1.58
N ARG A 643 19.92 15.62 2.19
CA ARG A 643 19.23 15.82 3.48
C ARG A 643 19.60 14.72 4.46
N ASP A 644 20.58 15.00 5.31
CA ASP A 644 20.94 14.17 6.46
C ASP A 644 20.01 14.36 7.66
N ASN A 645 19.18 15.42 7.68
CA ASN A 645 18.23 15.69 8.74
C ASN A 645 16.77 15.55 8.28
N ARG A 646 16.35 14.30 8.10
CA ARG A 646 14.99 13.89 7.73
C ARG A 646 14.50 12.76 8.64
N PHE A 647 13.19 12.58 8.76
CA PHE A 647 12.64 11.67 9.77
C PHE A 647 13.03 10.20 9.52
N ASP A 648 13.06 9.75 8.27
CA ASP A 648 13.40 8.35 7.91
C ASP A 648 14.87 7.98 8.15
N VAL A 649 15.76 8.95 8.40
CA VAL A 649 17.18 8.69 8.77
C VAL A 649 17.55 9.13 10.18
N LYS A 650 16.74 10.00 10.78
CA LYS A 650 16.81 10.41 12.18
C LYS A 650 15.43 10.27 12.84
N PRO A 651 14.99 9.04 13.15
CA PRO A 651 13.62 8.77 13.59
C PRO A 651 13.38 9.01 15.09
N VAL A 652 14.40 9.43 15.85
CA VAL A 652 14.24 9.75 17.28
C VAL A 652 13.96 11.23 17.43
N VAL A 653 12.85 11.59 18.07
CA VAL A 653 12.48 12.98 18.35
C VAL A 653 12.64 13.26 19.84
N MET A 654 13.29 14.37 20.20
CA MET A 654 13.38 14.80 21.59
C MET A 654 12.18 15.66 21.96
N GLN A 655 11.43 15.23 22.98
CA GLN A 655 10.26 15.96 23.49
C GLN A 655 10.19 15.84 25.01
N ASP A 656 10.07 16.98 25.70
CA ASP A 656 10.03 17.06 27.17
C ASP A 656 11.22 16.33 27.85
N GLY A 657 12.40 16.36 27.20
CA GLY A 657 13.61 15.67 27.66
C GLY A 657 13.63 14.15 27.41
N LYS A 658 12.59 13.58 26.81
CA LYS A 658 12.50 12.15 26.47
C LYS A 658 12.73 11.92 24.98
N CYS A 659 13.28 10.76 24.63
CA CYS A 659 13.29 10.24 23.27
C CYS A 659 11.91 9.68 22.95
N ILE A 660 11.33 10.08 21.81
CA ILE A 660 10.15 9.47 21.19
C ILE A 660 10.61 8.74 19.92
N PHE A 661 10.23 7.48 19.78
CA PHE A 661 10.62 6.65 18.62
C PHE A 661 9.60 5.54 18.34
N SER A 662 9.74 4.90 17.19
CA SER A 662 8.96 3.72 16.82
C SER A 662 9.87 2.55 16.40
N PRO A 663 9.72 1.36 16.99
CA PRO A 663 10.53 0.18 16.69
C PRO A 663 10.56 -0.22 15.21
N VAL A 664 9.41 -0.10 14.51
CA VAL A 664 9.31 -0.40 13.07
C VAL A 664 10.17 0.55 12.24
N VAL A 665 10.20 1.84 12.59
CA VAL A 665 11.00 2.85 11.88
C VAL A 665 12.49 2.62 12.12
N ILE A 666 12.87 2.24 13.34
CA ILE A 666 14.25 1.86 13.66
C ILE A 666 14.68 0.63 12.85
N LYS A 667 13.83 -0.40 12.76
CA LYS A 667 14.08 -1.58 11.92
C LYS A 667 14.30 -1.20 10.45
N GLN A 668 13.51 -0.27 9.92
CA GLN A 668 13.67 0.20 8.55
C GLN A 668 14.97 0.98 8.36
N LEU A 669 15.35 1.83 9.32
CA LEU A 669 16.63 2.55 9.28
C LEU A 669 17.82 1.58 9.32
N ALA A 670 17.77 0.56 10.16
CA ALA A 670 18.77 -0.49 10.20
C ALA A 670 18.89 -1.20 8.84
N THR A 671 17.75 -1.47 8.21
CA THR A 671 17.69 -2.07 6.87
C THR A 671 18.32 -1.15 5.84
N TYR A 672 18.01 0.15 5.84
CA TYR A 672 18.59 1.12 4.90
C TYR A 672 20.10 1.24 5.03
N TRP A 673 20.66 1.26 6.24
CA TRP A 673 22.12 1.27 6.40
C TRP A 673 22.74 -0.05 5.95
N LYS A 674 22.21 -1.20 6.38
CA LYS A 674 22.74 -2.52 6.03
C LYS A 674 22.70 -2.77 4.51
N SER A 675 21.55 -2.56 3.87
CA SER A 675 21.41 -2.74 2.42
C SER A 675 22.10 -1.64 1.63
N GLY A 676 22.12 -0.41 2.14
CA GLY A 676 22.67 0.73 1.43
C GLY A 676 24.16 0.61 1.11
N PHE A 677 24.96 0.05 2.03
CA PHE A 677 26.37 -0.25 1.74
C PHE A 677 26.52 -1.33 0.67
N LEU A 678 25.75 -2.41 0.76
CA LEU A 678 25.80 -3.53 -0.18
C LEU A 678 25.34 -3.15 -1.60
N GLU A 679 24.41 -2.20 -1.69
CA GLU A 679 23.80 -1.73 -2.95
C GLU A 679 24.42 -0.41 -3.45
N TRP A 680 25.49 0.06 -2.80
CA TRP A 680 26.19 1.32 -3.08
C TRP A 680 25.25 2.55 -3.14
N TYR A 681 24.23 2.53 -2.28
CA TYR A 681 23.19 3.55 -2.16
C TYR A 681 22.87 3.78 -0.67
N ILE A 682 23.69 4.60 -0.02
CA ILE A 682 23.52 4.95 1.39
C ILE A 682 22.32 5.90 1.59
N PRO A 683 21.76 5.99 2.81
CA PRO A 683 20.53 6.76 3.04
C PRO A 683 20.63 8.23 2.63
N PHE A 684 21.80 8.86 2.76
CA PHE A 684 22.11 10.21 2.31
C PHE A 684 23.61 10.34 2.00
N GLU A 685 23.98 11.33 1.20
CA GLU A 685 25.33 11.52 0.66
C GLU A 685 26.06 12.77 1.17
N ILE A 686 25.33 13.72 1.74
CA ILE A 686 25.92 14.94 2.30
C ILE A 686 26.84 14.59 3.48
N ASN A 687 28.04 15.16 3.50
CA ASN A 687 29.09 14.90 4.50
C ASN A 687 29.58 13.43 4.54
N MET A 688 29.53 12.71 3.41
CA MET A 688 29.94 11.29 3.30
C MET A 688 31.01 11.09 2.21
N GLU A 689 31.96 12.02 2.09
CA GLU A 689 32.95 12.02 1.01
C GLU A 689 33.82 10.76 1.01
N ASN A 690 34.29 10.30 2.17
CA ASN A 690 35.15 9.12 2.24
C ASN A 690 34.36 7.85 1.92
N VAL A 691 33.13 7.73 2.42
CA VAL A 691 32.26 6.59 2.10
C VAL A 691 31.97 6.52 0.60
N LYS A 692 31.62 7.65 -0.05
CA LYS A 692 31.36 7.71 -1.50
C LYS A 692 32.54 7.24 -2.34
N LEU A 693 33.77 7.58 -1.93
CA LEU A 693 34.99 7.13 -2.62
C LEU A 693 35.15 5.61 -2.55
N VAL A 694 34.84 4.99 -1.41
CA VAL A 694 34.89 3.53 -1.26
C VAL A 694 33.78 2.86 -2.07
N LEU A 695 32.55 3.36 -1.97
CA LEU A 695 31.40 2.83 -2.71
C LEU A 695 31.59 2.89 -4.23
N THR A 696 32.20 3.96 -4.75
CA THR A 696 32.51 4.09 -6.18
C THR A 696 33.45 2.98 -6.65
N LYS A 697 34.47 2.65 -5.85
CA LYS A 697 35.40 1.55 -6.16
C LYS A 697 34.70 0.20 -6.08
N TRP A 698 33.85 0.01 -5.07
CA TRP A 698 33.08 -1.22 -4.91
C TRP A 698 32.09 -1.44 -6.05
N LYS A 699 31.36 -0.40 -6.48
CA LYS A 699 30.50 -0.44 -7.66
C LYS A 699 31.28 -0.78 -8.93
N LYS A 700 32.48 -0.22 -9.10
CA LYS A 700 33.31 -0.48 -10.29
C LYS A 700 33.68 -1.95 -10.43
N ARG A 701 34.00 -2.63 -9.32
CA ARG A 701 34.19 -4.09 -9.31
C ARG A 701 32.98 -4.81 -9.92
N TYR A 702 31.77 -4.44 -9.53
CA TYR A 702 30.55 -5.07 -10.02
C TYR A 702 30.18 -4.72 -11.45
N GLU A 703 30.60 -3.57 -11.97
CA GLU A 703 30.54 -3.26 -13.40
C GLU A 703 31.34 -4.30 -14.20
N ASP A 704 32.56 -4.62 -13.75
CA ASP A 704 33.44 -5.57 -14.43
C ASP A 704 32.95 -7.02 -14.25
N GLU A 705 32.48 -7.37 -13.05
CA GLU A 705 31.97 -8.73 -12.77
C GLU A 705 30.70 -9.07 -13.54
N MET A 706 29.76 -8.13 -13.68
CA MET A 706 28.51 -8.39 -14.39
C MET A 706 28.76 -8.72 -15.87
N VAL A 707 29.77 -8.10 -16.49
CA VAL A 707 30.18 -8.41 -17.87
C VAL A 707 30.65 -9.87 -17.99
N GLN A 708 31.50 -10.30 -17.07
CA GLN A 708 32.04 -11.67 -17.07
C GLN A 708 30.94 -12.71 -16.79
N ASP A 709 30.03 -12.41 -15.86
CA ASP A 709 28.92 -13.31 -15.55
C ASP A 709 27.95 -13.47 -16.73
N ILE A 710 27.67 -12.38 -17.46
CA ILE A 710 26.89 -12.44 -18.71
C ILE A 710 27.60 -13.33 -19.75
N ALA A 711 28.90 -13.15 -19.96
CA ALA A 711 29.66 -13.95 -20.92
C ALA A 711 29.64 -15.45 -20.56
N ASN A 712 29.82 -15.78 -19.28
CA ASN A 712 29.74 -17.15 -18.78
C ASN A 712 28.33 -17.73 -18.98
N ALA A 713 27.28 -16.96 -18.73
CA ALA A 713 25.90 -17.40 -18.94
C ALA A 713 25.62 -17.77 -20.41
N PHE A 714 26.18 -17.04 -21.37
CA PHE A 714 26.10 -17.41 -22.79
C PHE A 714 26.85 -18.71 -23.10
N LEU A 715 28.06 -18.88 -22.56
CA LEU A 715 28.85 -20.10 -22.73
C LEU A 715 28.11 -21.33 -22.18
N ASP A 716 27.52 -21.22 -21.00
CA ASP A 716 26.73 -22.27 -20.34
C ASP A 716 25.50 -22.69 -21.17
N LYS A 717 25.00 -21.79 -22.02
CA LYS A 717 23.88 -22.02 -22.94
C LYS A 717 24.32 -22.49 -24.33
N GLY A 718 25.60 -22.74 -24.54
CA GLY A 718 26.14 -23.30 -25.78
C GLY A 718 26.41 -22.28 -26.89
N PHE A 719 26.41 -20.98 -26.57
CA PHE A 719 26.82 -19.94 -27.52
C PHE A 719 28.33 -20.06 -27.74
N TYR A 720 28.75 -19.96 -29.01
CA TYR A 720 30.17 -19.97 -29.36
C TYR A 720 30.43 -19.40 -30.77
N PRO A 721 31.38 -18.46 -30.93
CA PRO A 721 32.25 -17.91 -29.89
C PRO A 721 31.55 -16.87 -28.97
N VAL A 722 32.12 -16.64 -27.78
CA VAL A 722 31.73 -15.59 -26.84
C VAL A 722 32.97 -14.75 -26.51
N PHE A 723 32.85 -13.43 -26.58
CA PHE A 723 33.93 -12.47 -26.33
C PHE A 723 33.47 -11.42 -25.32
N PRO A 724 33.98 -11.43 -24.08
CA PRO A 724 33.84 -10.31 -23.16
C PRO A 724 34.86 -9.20 -23.50
N GLU A 725 34.47 -7.95 -23.26
CA GLU A 725 35.33 -6.74 -23.34
C GLU A 725 36.11 -6.66 -24.66
N LEU A 726 35.41 -6.88 -25.78
CA LEU A 726 36.01 -6.99 -27.10
C LEU A 726 36.19 -5.62 -27.75
N GLU A 727 37.43 -5.20 -27.95
CA GLU A 727 37.74 -4.10 -28.88
C GLU A 727 38.12 -4.67 -30.26
N LEU A 728 37.28 -4.40 -31.27
CA LEU A 728 37.45 -4.99 -32.61
C LEU A 728 38.79 -4.63 -33.28
N ALA A 729 39.21 -3.37 -33.18
CA ALA A 729 40.47 -2.90 -33.77
C ALA A 729 41.69 -3.60 -33.16
N SER A 730 41.70 -3.71 -31.82
CA SER A 730 42.75 -4.39 -31.07
C SER A 730 42.77 -5.90 -31.31
N ARG A 731 41.60 -6.55 -31.40
CA ARG A 731 41.52 -8.01 -31.60
C ARG A 731 41.82 -8.43 -33.04
N PHE A 732 41.39 -7.63 -34.02
CA PHE A 732 41.45 -7.94 -35.44
C PHE A 732 42.14 -6.82 -36.23
N PRO A 733 43.45 -6.57 -35.99
CA PRO A 733 44.16 -5.45 -36.59
C PRO A 733 44.25 -5.53 -38.13
N GLN A 734 44.20 -6.74 -38.69
CA GLN A 734 44.24 -6.98 -40.14
C GLN A 734 42.93 -6.63 -40.85
N ASN A 735 41.85 -6.42 -40.09
CA ASN A 735 40.54 -6.14 -40.64
C ASN A 735 40.26 -4.63 -40.70
N GLU A 736 41.17 -3.73 -40.32
CA GLU A 736 40.97 -2.26 -40.42
C GLU A 736 39.63 -1.80 -39.81
N PHE A 737 39.36 -2.20 -38.56
CA PHE A 737 38.20 -1.69 -37.82
C PHE A 737 38.48 -0.28 -37.28
N PRO A 738 37.47 0.60 -37.17
CA PRO A 738 37.66 1.94 -36.60
C PRO A 738 38.01 1.90 -35.11
N ASP A 739 39.04 2.65 -34.70
CA ASP A 739 39.46 2.78 -33.29
C ASP A 739 38.45 3.54 -32.42
N ASN A 740 37.51 4.28 -33.03
CA ASN A 740 36.58 5.14 -32.30
C ASN A 740 35.26 4.46 -31.89
N LEU A 741 35.11 3.15 -32.11
CA LEU A 741 33.93 2.38 -31.69
C LEU A 741 33.95 2.03 -30.20
N GLY A 742 35.15 1.92 -29.63
CA GLY A 742 35.37 1.42 -28.27
C GLY A 742 35.16 -0.09 -28.14
N ASP A 743 35.06 -0.53 -26.89
CA ASP A 743 34.84 -1.89 -26.45
C ASP A 743 33.36 -2.32 -26.55
N TYR A 744 33.15 -3.59 -26.83
CA TYR A 744 31.86 -4.26 -26.71
C TYR A 744 31.89 -5.11 -25.44
N ASP A 745 30.95 -4.87 -24.52
CA ASP A 745 30.97 -5.56 -23.22
C ASP A 745 30.85 -7.08 -23.40
N VAL A 746 29.87 -7.57 -24.18
CA VAL A 746 29.83 -8.98 -24.60
C VAL A 746 29.33 -9.12 -26.04
N ILE A 747 30.05 -9.89 -26.85
CA ILE A 747 29.56 -10.43 -28.13
C ILE A 747 29.43 -11.96 -28.00
N ALA A 748 28.24 -12.50 -28.22
CA ALA A 748 27.97 -13.93 -28.19
C ALA A 748 27.31 -14.40 -29.48
N VAL A 749 27.66 -15.60 -29.97
CA VAL A 749 27.13 -16.14 -31.23
C VAL A 749 26.35 -17.43 -31.00
N ASP A 750 25.06 -17.42 -31.35
CA ASP A 750 24.27 -18.64 -31.49
C ASP A 750 24.36 -19.12 -32.94
N LYS A 751 25.20 -20.12 -33.19
CA LYS A 751 25.33 -20.72 -34.52
C LYS A 751 24.08 -21.48 -34.98
N SER A 752 23.26 -21.97 -34.04
CA SER A 752 22.07 -22.76 -34.35
C SER A 752 20.93 -21.89 -34.87
N LYS A 753 20.71 -20.74 -34.24
CA LYS A 753 19.72 -19.74 -34.64
C LYS A 753 20.26 -18.71 -35.64
N LYS A 754 21.58 -18.71 -35.85
CA LYS A 754 22.30 -17.70 -36.63
C LYS A 754 22.10 -16.29 -36.07
N GLU A 755 22.35 -16.13 -34.78
CA GLU A 755 22.20 -14.86 -34.08
C GLU A 755 23.56 -14.39 -33.54
N ILE A 756 23.85 -13.09 -33.70
CA ILE A 756 24.97 -12.40 -33.05
C ILE A 756 24.36 -11.47 -32.00
N TRP A 757 24.55 -11.84 -30.74
CA TRP A 757 24.08 -11.08 -29.60
C TRP A 757 25.12 -10.02 -29.24
N LEU A 758 24.69 -8.76 -29.19
CA LEU A 758 25.50 -7.62 -28.77
C LEU A 758 24.94 -7.12 -27.44
N ILE A 759 25.75 -7.19 -26.39
CA ILE A 759 25.36 -6.76 -25.06
C ILE A 759 26.19 -5.56 -24.64
N GLU A 760 25.49 -4.52 -24.17
CA GLU A 760 26.05 -3.45 -23.37
C GLU A 760 25.58 -3.62 -21.92
N SER A 761 26.51 -3.64 -20.97
CA SER A 761 26.30 -3.88 -19.56
C SER A 761 26.40 -2.57 -18.77
N LYS A 762 25.42 -2.27 -17.92
CA LYS A 762 25.41 -1.06 -17.07
C LYS A 762 24.95 -1.35 -15.65
N VAL A 763 25.81 -1.05 -14.69
CA VAL A 763 25.47 -1.10 -13.26
C VAL A 763 25.05 0.29 -12.79
N LEU A 764 23.77 0.40 -12.41
CA LEU A 764 23.10 1.61 -11.98
C LEU A 764 22.85 1.59 -10.47
N GLN A 765 22.96 2.75 -9.82
CA GLN A 765 22.61 2.91 -8.41
C GLN A 765 21.08 2.93 -8.23
N LYS A 766 20.59 2.57 -7.04
CA LYS A 766 19.18 2.76 -6.69
C LYS A 766 18.83 4.24 -6.59
N VAL A 767 17.54 4.54 -6.64
CA VAL A 767 16.99 5.90 -6.59
C VAL A 767 15.88 5.93 -5.55
N GLY A 768 15.82 7.01 -4.78
CA GLY A 768 14.91 7.18 -3.65
C GLY A 768 13.83 8.23 -3.87
N SER A 769 13.90 9.03 -4.93
CA SER A 769 12.88 9.99 -5.34
C SER A 769 12.67 10.02 -6.85
N ILE A 770 11.56 10.61 -7.30
CA ILE A 770 11.30 10.83 -8.73
C ILE A 770 12.37 11.75 -9.33
N TYR A 771 12.77 12.79 -8.61
CA TYR A 771 13.83 13.70 -9.04
C TYR A 771 15.17 12.97 -9.22
N GLU A 772 15.56 12.09 -8.30
CA GLU A 772 16.77 11.27 -8.40
C GLU A 772 16.72 10.32 -9.60
N ASP A 773 15.57 9.67 -9.86
CA ASP A 773 15.34 8.86 -11.06
C ASP A 773 15.51 9.70 -12.34
N GLN A 774 14.90 10.88 -12.40
CA GLN A 774 15.01 11.77 -13.56
C GLN A 774 16.43 12.30 -13.79
N MET A 775 17.20 12.53 -12.72
CA MET A 775 18.62 12.87 -12.80
C MET A 775 19.47 11.71 -13.30
N GLN A 776 19.22 10.49 -12.83
CA GLN A 776 19.89 9.28 -13.32
C GLN A 776 19.59 9.08 -14.81
N GLN A 777 18.32 9.23 -15.22
CA GLN A 777 17.91 9.19 -16.63
C GLN A 777 18.63 10.27 -17.45
N LYS A 778 18.74 11.50 -16.94
CA LYS A 778 19.36 12.62 -17.66
C LYS A 778 20.86 12.39 -17.85
N SER A 779 21.51 11.89 -16.80
CA SER A 779 22.90 11.49 -16.83
C SER A 779 23.14 10.43 -17.92
N PHE A 780 22.33 9.37 -17.90
CA PHE A 780 22.41 8.25 -18.83
C PHE A 780 22.21 8.66 -20.30
N PHE A 781 21.08 9.31 -20.61
CA PHE A 781 20.63 9.54 -21.98
C PHE A 781 21.18 10.82 -22.63
N TYR A 782 21.52 11.85 -21.84
CA TYR A 782 21.92 13.15 -22.37
C TYR A 782 23.35 13.56 -22.04
N GLN A 783 23.85 13.26 -20.83
CA GLN A 783 25.21 13.66 -20.43
C GLN A 783 26.25 12.66 -20.91
N HIS A 784 26.05 11.38 -20.59
CA HIS A 784 26.94 10.29 -21.00
C HIS A 784 26.61 9.75 -22.39
N LYS A 785 25.35 9.90 -22.84
CA LYS A 785 24.86 9.46 -24.15
C LYS A 785 25.14 7.97 -24.38
N ASP A 786 24.91 7.16 -23.35
CA ASP A 786 25.27 5.74 -23.36
C ASP A 786 24.44 4.96 -24.39
N ASP A 787 23.20 5.38 -24.63
CA ASP A 787 22.36 4.85 -25.69
C ASP A 787 22.90 5.18 -27.10
N GLU A 788 23.36 6.42 -27.35
CA GLU A 788 23.91 6.81 -28.65
C GLU A 788 25.24 6.11 -28.93
N LYS A 789 26.06 5.87 -27.89
CA LYS A 789 27.28 5.07 -28.00
C LYS A 789 26.95 3.63 -28.40
N PHE A 790 25.99 3.01 -27.74
CA PHE A 790 25.61 1.64 -28.05
C PHE A 790 24.94 1.54 -29.42
N GLN A 791 24.05 2.46 -29.79
CA GLN A 791 23.43 2.49 -31.12
C GLN A 791 24.47 2.56 -32.25
N ARG A 792 25.51 3.40 -32.10
CA ARG A 792 26.61 3.48 -33.08
C ARG A 792 27.34 2.14 -33.24
N ARG A 793 27.54 1.40 -32.16
CA ARG A 793 28.15 0.05 -32.19
C ARG A 793 27.23 -0.95 -32.90
N ILE A 794 25.93 -0.94 -32.60
CA ILE A 794 24.92 -1.78 -33.24
C ILE A 794 24.88 -1.52 -34.76
N ASP A 795 24.75 -0.26 -35.15
CA ASP A 795 24.67 0.15 -36.55
C ASP A 795 25.94 -0.24 -37.31
N TYR A 796 27.11 -0.11 -36.66
CA TYR A 796 28.37 -0.52 -37.26
C TYR A 796 28.40 -2.01 -37.57
N ILE A 797 28.03 -2.88 -36.61
CA ILE A 797 27.98 -4.33 -36.82
C ILE A 797 26.96 -4.68 -37.90
N LYS A 798 25.76 -4.11 -37.86
CA LYS A 798 24.71 -4.36 -38.87
C LYS A 798 25.15 -3.96 -40.28
N ASN A 799 25.76 -2.78 -40.43
CA ASN A 799 26.22 -2.27 -41.74
C ASN A 799 27.46 -3.00 -42.28
N ASN A 800 28.24 -3.66 -41.41
CA ASN A 800 29.48 -4.34 -41.77
C ASN A 800 29.43 -5.84 -41.45
N LEU A 801 28.24 -6.45 -41.47
CA LEU A 801 28.03 -7.80 -41.00
C LEU A 801 28.93 -8.84 -41.68
N CYS A 802 29.11 -8.78 -43.00
CA CYS A 802 30.01 -9.68 -43.73
C CYS A 802 31.44 -9.63 -43.17
N LYS A 803 31.94 -8.42 -42.91
CA LYS A 803 33.29 -8.18 -42.37
C LYS A 803 33.44 -8.73 -40.95
N ILE A 804 32.36 -8.68 -40.16
CA ILE A 804 32.31 -9.26 -38.80
C ILE A 804 32.29 -10.78 -38.86
N ILE A 805 31.44 -11.36 -39.71
CA ILE A 805 31.34 -12.82 -39.93
C ILE A 805 32.71 -13.39 -40.35
N ASP A 806 33.39 -12.72 -41.28
CA ASP A 806 34.74 -13.10 -41.71
C ASP A 806 35.76 -13.00 -40.57
N ALA A 807 35.76 -11.90 -39.81
CA ALA A 807 36.67 -11.71 -38.67
C ALA A 807 36.45 -12.76 -37.57
N LEU A 808 35.18 -13.10 -37.29
CA LEU A 808 34.78 -14.10 -36.30
C LEU A 808 34.88 -15.55 -36.81
N LYS A 809 35.20 -15.75 -38.10
CA LYS A 809 35.29 -17.06 -38.78
C LYS A 809 34.01 -17.88 -38.66
N LEU A 810 32.87 -17.25 -38.99
CA LEU A 810 31.55 -17.89 -38.97
C LEU A 810 31.20 -18.47 -40.35
N ASP A 811 30.36 -19.50 -40.37
CA ASP A 811 30.18 -20.38 -41.53
C ASP A 811 29.13 -19.88 -42.56
N ALA A 812 28.34 -18.85 -42.22
CA ALA A 812 27.23 -18.34 -43.04
C ALA A 812 27.09 -16.81 -42.98
N LEU A 813 26.53 -16.18 -44.02
CA LEU A 813 26.38 -14.71 -44.14
C LEU A 813 25.03 -14.16 -43.62
N ASP A 814 24.11 -15.02 -43.22
CA ASP A 814 22.72 -14.68 -42.86
C ASP A 814 22.47 -14.58 -41.35
N TYR A 815 23.44 -14.07 -40.58
CA TYR A 815 23.27 -13.86 -39.14
C TYR A 815 22.38 -12.64 -38.83
N GLU A 816 21.49 -12.76 -37.85
CA GLU A 816 20.73 -11.64 -37.30
C GLU A 816 21.47 -11.01 -36.11
N VAL A 817 21.46 -9.69 -36.02
CA VAL A 817 22.07 -8.96 -34.89
C VAL A 817 21.02 -8.69 -33.83
N ILE A 818 21.22 -9.22 -32.62
CA ILE A 818 20.30 -9.12 -31.48
C ILE A 818 20.92 -8.21 -30.39
N PRO A 819 20.55 -6.92 -30.33
CA PRO A 819 21.13 -6.00 -29.37
C PRO A 819 20.30 -5.89 -28.08
N TYR A 820 20.98 -5.99 -26.93
CA TYR A 820 20.39 -5.66 -25.63
C TYR A 820 21.32 -4.79 -24.80
N MET A 821 20.73 -3.81 -24.14
CA MET A 821 21.37 -3.10 -23.06
C MET A 821 20.88 -3.71 -21.74
N VAL A 822 21.81 -4.24 -20.96
CA VAL A 822 21.53 -5.07 -19.78
C VAL A 822 21.92 -4.29 -18.53
N THR A 823 20.96 -4.07 -17.65
CA THR A 823 21.14 -3.33 -16.40
C THR A 823 21.06 -4.24 -15.18
N ASN A 824 21.75 -3.88 -14.10
CA ASN A 824 21.71 -4.61 -12.82
C ASN A 824 20.33 -4.57 -12.13
N LYS A 825 19.47 -3.61 -12.48
CA LYS A 825 18.10 -3.44 -11.98
C LYS A 825 17.17 -3.05 -13.13
N LEU A 826 15.85 -3.01 -12.91
CA LEU A 826 14.94 -2.43 -13.93
C LEU A 826 15.27 -0.99 -14.21
N PHE A 827 15.42 -0.71 -15.50
CA PHE A 827 15.65 0.62 -16.03
C PHE A 827 14.97 0.69 -17.40
N THR A 828 14.23 1.76 -17.66
CA THR A 828 13.52 2.00 -18.91
C THR A 828 13.74 3.44 -19.34
N SER A 829 13.69 3.73 -20.64
CA SER A 829 13.83 5.11 -21.10
C SER A 829 12.51 5.85 -20.96
N ARG A 830 12.54 6.95 -20.20
CA ARG A 830 11.42 7.90 -20.10
C ARG A 830 11.59 9.14 -20.98
N TYR A 831 12.75 9.32 -21.60
CA TYR A 831 13.06 10.53 -22.37
C TYR A 831 12.90 10.38 -23.88
N LYS A 832 13.16 9.19 -24.41
CA LYS A 832 13.13 8.94 -25.85
C LYS A 832 12.85 7.49 -26.17
N LYS A 833 12.27 7.27 -27.34
CA LYS A 833 12.16 5.94 -27.93
C LYS A 833 13.54 5.47 -28.39
N LEU A 834 13.84 4.18 -28.17
CA LEU A 834 15.10 3.55 -28.54
C LEU A 834 14.85 2.46 -29.59
N ASP A 835 15.85 2.20 -30.44
CA ASP A 835 15.81 1.13 -31.46
C ASP A 835 16.31 -0.23 -30.95
N PHE A 836 16.60 -0.32 -29.65
CA PHE A 836 16.98 -1.54 -28.93
C PHE A 836 16.25 -1.59 -27.58
N SER A 837 16.22 -2.77 -26.96
CA SER A 837 15.60 -2.96 -25.65
C SER A 837 16.60 -2.81 -24.51
N ILE A 838 16.18 -2.11 -23.45
CA ILE A 838 16.84 -2.14 -22.14
C ILE A 838 16.14 -3.20 -21.29
N ILE A 839 16.90 -4.17 -20.82
CA ILE A 839 16.42 -5.29 -20.00
C ILE A 839 17.28 -5.44 -18.74
N SER A 840 16.72 -6.00 -17.67
CA SER A 840 17.51 -6.35 -16.50
C SER A 840 18.34 -7.62 -16.74
N TYR A 841 19.37 -7.83 -15.93
CA TYR A 841 20.15 -9.07 -15.92
C TYR A 841 19.24 -10.31 -15.77
N HIS A 842 18.24 -10.24 -14.89
CA HIS A 842 17.28 -11.34 -14.69
C HIS A 842 16.45 -11.65 -15.96
N GLU A 843 16.02 -10.61 -16.69
CA GLU A 843 15.31 -10.76 -17.95
C GLU A 843 16.20 -11.39 -19.03
N LEU A 844 17.49 -11.01 -19.10
CA LEU A 844 18.45 -11.64 -20.00
C LEU A 844 18.56 -13.15 -19.70
N MET A 845 18.72 -13.51 -18.43
CA MET A 845 18.84 -14.93 -18.02
C MET A 845 17.61 -15.75 -18.40
N THR A 846 16.44 -15.12 -18.52
CA THR A 846 15.22 -15.80 -18.98
C THR A 846 15.16 -15.92 -20.50
N ARG A 847 15.69 -14.94 -21.24
CA ARG A 847 15.70 -14.92 -22.72
C ARG A 847 16.71 -15.87 -23.35
N ILE A 848 17.83 -16.14 -22.67
CA ILE A 848 18.88 -17.05 -23.16
C ILE A 848 18.64 -18.51 -22.77
N LYS A 849 17.56 -18.81 -22.03
CA LYS A 849 17.10 -20.19 -21.78
C LYS A 849 16.54 -20.80 -23.06
#